data_AF-U2ZZQ4-F1
#
_entry.id   AF-U2ZZQ4-F1
#
_cell.length_a   1.000
_cell.length_b   1.000
_cell.length_c   1.000
_cell.angle_alpha   90.00
_cell.angle_beta   90.00
_cell.angle_gamma   90.00
#
_symmetry.space_group_name_H-M   'P 1'
#
loop_
_entity.id
_entity.type
_entity.pdbx_description
1 polymer ?
#
loop_
_entity_poly.entity_id
_entity_poly.type
_entity_poly.pdbx_seq_one_letter_code
_entity_poly.pdbx_strand_id
1 'polypeptide(L)'
;MNRTPILSSASSPDGGVVGGYPGVPGEDAFSFPPVLLQYWHAAQRWRWLIAGIIAAAVLIGLIVTLLAPPQFTARSQIEISREQQNVTNVPGLEGAGAPRDLEFYDTQYALLKAESLAERIVRNLKLADDDGFFEAHGVTPPEAAQRGAGKPVFSKNETRQRERQATRLLLDHVDIRPIRNSRLVDINYISRTPTLSARIANAWPQQFIGATMDRQFASSADARSFLEQRLTDLRARLEQSERDAVAFASERDIVTLGATRDASGRTMDPRTLVASDLEALNAALVSARTDRIAAESQLRAKGAEHSAQALTNPTIQQLRQKRAEVGAEYAKLMVQFEPGYPAARALKEQMKTLDAAIARETGRVSGSQQLAYDEAVTREQKLAAQVEELKTRLDRQQHDTIQYNIFQRDADTNRQLYDSLLQRYKEIGVAGSVGATNIAVVDLARVPERPSGPSLPKNLAIALLLGIVLAAGAVFTLEQIDEGIRNPTNVESLLALPLLGAIPQAREDAAQEARTFYSQLGEAYFSTRTALALATTHGLPRTLAVTSTQPGEGKSISALGLACAIGRQMGGKKVLLLDADMRSPSVHTLTNVRNEGGLSLLLAGEENILGQVQSTHIPELAVLTAGPTPPSAAELLSTDRFHDVLDGLLERYDHIVVDCPPILGLADAPLIGRAVEGSVLVIEAESASVRSIRNALRRLQVGHNHVYGALVTKLDVERAGQDYGLNYAGYYSYGGDSAFPEAKLSSS
;
A
#
# COMPACT_ATOMS: atom_id res chain seq x y z
N MET A 1 39.87 37.93 2.96
CA MET A 1 40.98 37.46 3.84
C MET A 1 41.72 36.37 3.09
N ASN A 2 43.03 36.58 2.91
CA ASN A 2 44.10 35.65 2.48
C ASN A 2 43.97 34.99 1.08
N ARG A 3 44.73 35.35 0.03
CA ARG A 3 46.23 35.43 -0.14
C ARG A 3 46.90 34.15 0.40
N THR A 4 47.72 33.36 -0.29
CA THR A 4 48.58 33.52 -1.49
C THR A 4 49.20 32.11 -1.78
N PRO A 5 50.04 31.95 -2.83
CA PRO A 5 50.23 30.73 -3.62
C PRO A 5 51.59 30.03 -3.35
N ILE A 6 51.93 29.02 -4.16
CA ILE A 6 53.32 28.58 -4.33
C ILE A 6 53.72 28.66 -5.81
N LEU A 7 54.80 29.39 -6.00
CA LEU A 7 55.58 29.67 -7.21
C LEU A 7 56.58 28.54 -7.51
N SER A 8 57.22 28.68 -8.68
CA SER A 8 58.63 28.34 -9.01
C SER A 8 58.70 27.30 -10.13
N SER A 9 59.43 27.46 -11.23
CA SER A 9 60.32 28.53 -11.71
C SER A 9 60.93 28.08 -13.04
N ALA A 10 61.15 29.05 -13.95
CA ALA A 10 62.34 29.23 -14.80
C ALA A 10 62.72 28.12 -15.82
N SER A 11 63.29 28.39 -16.99
CA SER A 11 63.56 29.61 -17.78
C SER A 11 64.26 29.17 -19.08
N SER A 12 63.71 29.60 -20.23
CA SER A 12 64.41 30.07 -21.44
C SER A 12 65.29 29.08 -22.27
N PRO A 13 65.81 29.48 -23.45
CA PRO A 13 65.07 29.58 -24.72
C PRO A 13 65.84 28.93 -25.90
N ASP A 14 65.19 28.56 -27.01
CA ASP A 14 65.81 28.73 -28.32
C ASP A 14 64.81 28.62 -29.48
N GLY A 15 65.05 29.45 -30.50
CA GLY A 15 64.19 29.61 -31.67
C GLY A 15 64.45 28.57 -32.76
N GLY A 16 63.47 28.43 -33.65
CA GLY A 16 63.59 27.60 -34.85
C GLY A 16 62.31 27.61 -35.67
N VAL A 17 62.23 28.53 -36.62
CA VAL A 17 61.25 28.61 -37.72
C VAL A 17 61.30 27.33 -38.56
N VAL A 18 60.17 26.68 -38.86
CA VAL A 18 59.84 26.09 -40.19
C VAL A 18 58.32 25.80 -40.30
N GLY A 19 57.69 26.32 -41.37
CA GLY A 19 56.72 25.58 -42.19
C GLY A 19 55.26 25.52 -41.72
N GLY A 20 54.43 26.44 -42.20
CA GLY A 20 52.98 26.33 -42.13
C GLY A 20 52.42 25.23 -43.03
N TYR A 21 51.50 24.44 -42.49
CA TYR A 21 50.53 23.65 -43.27
C TYR A 21 49.26 24.49 -43.49
N PRO A 22 48.65 24.46 -44.68
CA PRO A 22 47.44 25.20 -44.96
C PRO A 22 46.22 24.59 -44.26
N GLY A 23 45.37 25.50 -43.80
CA GLY A 23 44.05 25.36 -43.20
C GLY A 23 43.30 24.03 -43.35
N VAL A 24 42.96 23.47 -42.19
CA VAL A 24 41.78 22.63 -41.99
C VAL A 24 40.54 23.44 -42.41
N PRO A 25 39.74 23.02 -43.41
CA PRO A 25 38.42 23.60 -43.63
C PRO A 25 37.54 23.28 -42.42
N GLY A 26 36.85 24.31 -41.94
CA GLY A 26 36.07 24.27 -40.72
C GLY A 26 34.87 23.33 -40.77
N GLU A 27 34.49 22.89 -39.58
CA GLU A 27 33.11 22.69 -39.13
C GLU A 27 32.09 22.28 -40.19
N ASP A 28 32.22 21.08 -40.75
CA ASP A 28 31.11 20.41 -41.40
C ASP A 28 30.33 19.58 -40.37
N ALA A 29 29.06 19.97 -40.26
CA ALA A 29 27.97 19.36 -39.52
C ALA A 29 28.16 17.87 -39.20
N PHE A 30 28.15 17.56 -37.89
CA PHE A 30 27.80 16.23 -37.40
C PHE A 30 26.36 15.88 -37.83
N SER A 31 26.19 15.37 -39.04
CA SER A 31 24.97 14.69 -39.45
C SER A 31 24.99 13.27 -38.88
N PHE A 32 24.73 13.14 -37.58
CA PHE A 32 24.20 11.87 -37.08
C PHE A 32 22.90 11.60 -37.86
N PRO A 33 22.76 10.49 -38.60
CA PRO A 33 21.45 10.12 -39.09
C PRO A 33 20.53 10.06 -37.87
N PRO A 34 19.34 10.67 -37.89
CA PRO A 34 18.46 10.68 -36.74
C PRO A 34 18.27 9.22 -36.32
N VAL A 35 18.60 8.90 -35.07
CA VAL A 35 18.61 7.53 -34.54
C VAL A 35 17.31 6.78 -34.85
N LEU A 36 16.21 7.54 -35.01
CA LEU A 36 14.91 7.08 -35.50
C LEU A 36 14.93 6.44 -36.90
N LEU A 37 15.69 6.97 -37.86
CA LEU A 37 15.86 6.38 -39.19
C LEU A 37 16.64 5.06 -39.12
N GLN A 38 17.67 4.97 -38.27
CA GLN A 38 18.40 3.71 -38.06
C GLN A 38 17.48 2.62 -37.51
N TYR A 39 16.68 2.92 -36.48
CA TYR A 39 15.70 1.96 -35.95
C TYR A 39 14.58 1.63 -36.94
N TRP A 40 14.19 2.59 -37.79
CA TRP A 40 13.20 2.36 -38.86
C TRP A 40 13.72 1.39 -39.92
N HIS A 41 14.96 1.56 -40.36
CA HIS A 41 15.59 0.64 -41.31
C HIS A 41 15.81 -0.75 -40.71
N ALA A 42 16.24 -0.84 -39.44
CA ALA A 42 16.31 -2.10 -38.73
C ALA A 42 14.93 -2.80 -38.66
N ALA A 43 13.87 -2.03 -38.37
CA ALA A 43 12.50 -2.57 -38.37
C ALA A 43 12.03 -3.06 -39.75
N GLN A 44 12.38 -2.36 -40.84
CA GLN A 44 12.04 -2.81 -42.20
C GLN A 44 12.80 -4.08 -42.61
N ARG A 45 14.08 -4.19 -42.23
CA ARG A 45 14.91 -5.37 -42.50
C ARG A 45 14.34 -6.60 -41.81
N TRP A 46 14.00 -6.46 -40.54
CA TRP A 46 13.51 -7.56 -39.70
C TRP A 46 11.99 -7.67 -39.65
N ARG A 47 11.25 -7.04 -40.59
CA ARG A 47 9.77 -6.99 -40.57
C ARG A 47 9.10 -8.36 -40.45
N TRP A 48 9.65 -9.38 -41.09
CA TRP A 48 9.12 -10.75 -41.02
C TRP A 48 9.41 -11.42 -39.67
N LEU A 49 10.56 -11.12 -39.06
CA LEU A 49 10.92 -11.60 -37.72
C LEU A 49 10.05 -10.91 -36.66
N ILE A 50 9.87 -9.59 -36.75
CA ILE A 50 8.98 -8.81 -35.88
C ILE A 50 7.55 -9.35 -35.98
N ALA A 51 7.04 -9.50 -37.21
CA ALA A 51 5.71 -10.06 -37.44
C ALA A 51 5.59 -11.48 -36.89
N GLY A 52 6.63 -12.32 -37.06
CA GLY A 52 6.68 -13.68 -36.53
C GLY A 52 6.63 -13.74 -35.00
N ILE A 53 7.42 -12.91 -34.30
CA ILE A 53 7.43 -12.86 -32.82
C ILE A 53 6.10 -12.35 -32.29
N ILE A 54 5.55 -11.28 -32.87
CA ILE A 54 4.26 -10.74 -32.46
C ILE A 54 3.15 -11.77 -32.71
N ALA A 55 3.13 -12.40 -33.89
CA ALA A 55 2.15 -13.44 -34.21
C ALA A 55 2.26 -14.64 -33.25
N ALA A 56 3.47 -15.10 -32.92
CA ALA A 56 3.69 -16.16 -31.96
C ALA A 56 3.22 -15.78 -30.55
N ALA A 57 3.52 -14.55 -30.09
CA ALA A 57 3.08 -14.08 -28.78
C ALA A 57 1.55 -13.98 -28.68
N VAL A 58 0.90 -13.45 -29.71
CA VAL A 58 -0.56 -13.37 -29.82
C VAL A 58 -1.19 -14.77 -29.89
N LEU A 59 -0.60 -15.70 -30.66
CA LEU A 59 -1.05 -17.08 -30.75
C LEU A 59 -0.93 -17.81 -29.40
N ILE A 60 0.19 -17.65 -28.69
CA ILE A 60 0.38 -18.20 -27.34
C ILE A 60 -0.63 -17.58 -26.39
N GLY A 61 -0.81 -16.25 -26.42
CA GLY A 61 -1.81 -15.56 -25.60
C GLY A 61 -3.24 -16.05 -25.87
N LEU A 62 -3.57 -16.33 -27.13
CA LEU A 62 -4.84 -16.91 -27.54
C LEU A 62 -4.99 -18.34 -27.01
N ILE A 63 -3.99 -19.20 -27.21
CA ILE A 63 -3.99 -20.59 -26.73
C ILE A 63 -4.15 -20.64 -25.21
N VAL A 64 -3.36 -19.87 -24.47
CA VAL A 64 -3.43 -19.80 -22.99
C VAL A 64 -4.81 -19.30 -22.54
N THR A 65 -5.38 -18.33 -23.24
CA THR A 65 -6.72 -17.81 -22.91
C THR A 65 -7.82 -18.82 -23.20
N LEU A 66 -7.69 -19.63 -24.26
CA LEU A 66 -8.66 -20.67 -24.62
C LEU A 66 -8.53 -21.94 -23.76
N LEU A 67 -7.33 -22.25 -23.24
CA LEU A 67 -7.10 -23.37 -22.33
C LEU A 67 -7.47 -23.05 -20.87
N ALA A 68 -7.46 -21.76 -20.50
CA ALA A 68 -7.77 -21.35 -19.13
C ALA A 68 -9.26 -21.63 -18.82
N PRO A 69 -9.56 -22.24 -17.65
CA PRO A 69 -10.93 -22.61 -17.30
C PRO A 69 -11.80 -21.35 -17.11
N PRO A 70 -13.06 -21.37 -17.56
CA PRO A 70 -13.96 -20.23 -17.43
C PRO A 70 -14.23 -19.93 -15.95
N GLN A 71 -14.21 -18.65 -15.60
CA GLN A 71 -14.51 -18.16 -14.27
C GLN A 71 -15.81 -17.37 -14.28
N PHE A 72 -16.67 -17.64 -13.32
CA PHE A 72 -18.00 -17.06 -13.15
C PHE A 72 -18.05 -16.24 -11.87
N THR A 73 -18.33 -14.95 -12.01
CA THR A 73 -18.50 -14.04 -10.87
C THR A 73 -19.99 -13.85 -10.61
N ALA A 74 -20.44 -14.07 -9.37
CA ALA A 74 -21.79 -13.73 -8.94
C ALA A 74 -21.72 -12.59 -7.91
N ARG A 75 -22.68 -11.68 -7.96
CA ARG A 75 -22.71 -10.45 -7.15
C ARG A 75 -23.97 -10.40 -6.30
N SER A 76 -23.83 -10.28 -4.98
CA SER A 76 -24.93 -9.89 -4.08
C SER A 76 -24.67 -8.50 -3.52
N GLN A 77 -25.72 -7.73 -3.28
CA GLN A 77 -25.61 -6.36 -2.78
C GLN A 77 -26.33 -6.21 -1.44
N ILE A 78 -25.66 -5.55 -0.49
CA ILE A 78 -26.23 -5.19 0.80
C ILE A 78 -26.14 -3.68 1.06
N GLU A 79 -27.09 -3.17 1.83
CA GLU A 79 -27.05 -1.85 2.43
C GLU A 79 -26.64 -1.97 3.89
N ILE A 80 -25.68 -1.14 4.31
CA ILE A 80 -25.26 -1.05 5.71
C ILE A 80 -25.66 0.34 6.23
N SER A 81 -26.74 0.37 7.00
CA SER A 81 -27.27 1.56 7.65
C SER A 81 -26.59 1.82 9.00
N ARG A 82 -26.51 3.10 9.38
CA ARG A 82 -25.89 3.55 10.64
C ARG A 82 -26.88 3.85 11.75
N GLU A 83 -28.16 4.01 11.42
CA GLU A 83 -29.19 4.33 12.42
C GLU A 83 -29.36 3.17 13.40
N GLN A 84 -28.60 3.22 14.49
CA GLN A 84 -29.09 2.77 15.77
C GLN A 84 -30.38 3.56 16.01
N GLN A 85 -31.52 2.88 15.98
CA GLN A 85 -32.70 3.41 16.63
C GLN A 85 -32.31 3.64 18.09
N ASN A 86 -31.98 4.89 18.41
CA ASN A 86 -31.75 5.38 19.76
C ASN A 86 -33.08 5.25 20.50
N VAL A 87 -33.33 4.09 21.09
CA VAL A 87 -34.45 3.89 22.03
C VAL A 87 -34.15 4.58 23.38
N THR A 88 -32.96 5.15 23.55
CA THR A 88 -32.57 5.91 24.76
C THR A 88 -32.33 7.37 24.43
N ASN A 89 -33.41 8.16 24.42
CA ASN A 89 -33.31 9.61 24.53
C ASN A 89 -32.81 9.98 25.93
N VAL A 90 -31.50 10.21 26.06
CA VAL A 90 -30.96 11.10 27.10
C VAL A 90 -30.57 12.41 26.40
N PRO A 91 -31.29 13.52 26.62
CA PRO A 91 -30.92 14.81 26.04
C PRO A 91 -29.56 15.23 26.61
N GLY A 92 -28.56 15.47 25.75
CA GLY A 92 -27.35 16.20 26.16
C GLY A 92 -25.98 15.71 25.65
N LEU A 93 -25.89 14.67 24.82
CA LEU A 93 -24.59 14.20 24.28
C LEU A 93 -24.64 13.95 22.77
N GLU A 94 -25.13 14.93 22.01
CA GLU A 94 -24.86 14.98 20.56
C GLU A 94 -23.49 15.62 20.34
N GLY A 95 -22.47 14.76 20.31
CA GLY A 95 -21.13 15.15 19.86
C GLY A 95 -21.15 15.42 18.36
N ALA A 96 -21.07 16.69 17.98
CA ALA A 96 -20.77 17.13 16.63
C ALA A 96 -19.41 16.57 16.15
N GLY A 97 -19.33 16.11 14.90
CA GLY A 97 -18.07 15.91 14.19
C GLY A 97 -18.01 14.67 13.31
N ALA A 98 -18.28 14.85 12.02
CA ALA A 98 -17.86 13.95 10.95
C ALA A 98 -16.32 13.93 10.89
N PRO A 99 -15.69 12.87 11.40
CA PRO A 99 -14.91 11.93 10.56
C PRO A 99 -15.10 10.45 10.93
N ARG A 100 -16.07 10.09 11.79
CA ARG A 100 -16.37 8.70 12.19
C ARG A 100 -17.03 7.83 11.09
N ASP A 101 -17.35 8.44 9.95
CA ASP A 101 -18.08 7.80 8.86
C ASP A 101 -17.25 6.72 8.17
N LEU A 102 -15.99 7.02 7.84
CA LEU A 102 -15.08 6.10 7.14
C LEU A 102 -14.70 4.92 8.04
N GLU A 103 -14.34 5.19 9.30
CA GLU A 103 -13.95 4.14 10.27
C GLU A 103 -15.06 3.10 10.50
N PHE A 104 -16.33 3.54 10.55
CA PHE A 104 -17.45 2.63 10.69
C PHE A 104 -17.55 1.68 9.50
N TYR A 105 -17.56 2.20 8.28
CA TYR A 105 -17.70 1.39 7.07
C TYR A 105 -16.49 0.49 6.85
N ASP A 106 -15.27 1.00 7.07
CA ASP A 106 -14.04 0.21 6.99
C ASP A 106 -14.06 -0.97 7.96
N THR A 107 -14.57 -0.76 9.18
CA THR A 107 -14.75 -1.85 10.16
C THR A 107 -15.75 -2.88 9.65
N GLN A 108 -16.87 -2.47 9.07
CA GLN A 108 -17.87 -3.40 8.51
C GLN A 108 -17.30 -4.18 7.32
N TYR A 109 -16.50 -3.55 6.46
CA TYR A 109 -15.84 -4.20 5.33
C TYR A 109 -14.78 -5.21 5.80
N ALA A 110 -14.02 -4.87 6.84
CA ALA A 110 -13.08 -5.79 7.46
C ALA A 110 -13.79 -7.00 8.09
N LEU A 111 -14.93 -6.79 8.75
CA LEU A 111 -15.75 -7.87 9.30
C LEU A 111 -16.37 -8.76 8.23
N LEU A 112 -16.76 -8.21 7.08
CA LEU A 112 -17.20 -8.98 5.91
C LEU A 112 -16.08 -9.84 5.33
N LYS A 113 -14.81 -9.43 5.48
CA LYS A 113 -13.63 -10.20 5.06
C LYS A 113 -12.98 -10.99 6.21
N ALA A 114 -13.61 -11.06 7.38
CA ALA A 114 -13.03 -11.74 8.54
C ALA A 114 -13.04 -13.26 8.37
N GLU A 115 -11.97 -13.91 8.81
CA GLU A 115 -11.82 -15.37 8.77
C GLU A 115 -12.96 -16.08 9.51
N SER A 116 -13.41 -15.54 10.66
CA SER A 116 -14.52 -16.11 11.42
C SER A 116 -15.85 -16.16 10.65
N LEU A 117 -16.08 -15.21 9.74
CA LEU A 117 -17.27 -15.21 8.88
C LEU A 117 -17.12 -16.24 7.77
N ALA A 118 -15.95 -16.29 7.12
CA ALA A 118 -15.65 -17.29 6.11
C ALA A 118 -15.78 -18.72 6.67
N GLU A 119 -15.24 -18.99 7.86
CA GLU A 119 -15.41 -20.29 8.53
C GLU A 119 -16.90 -20.62 8.80
N ARG A 120 -17.69 -19.62 9.21
CA ARG A 120 -19.13 -19.80 9.42
C ARG A 120 -19.83 -20.19 8.12
N ILE A 121 -19.46 -19.57 7.00
CA ILE A 121 -19.97 -19.91 5.67
C ILE A 121 -19.55 -21.32 5.26
N VAL A 122 -18.28 -21.70 5.47
CA VAL A 122 -17.77 -23.06 5.22
C VAL A 122 -18.59 -24.10 5.99
N ARG A 123 -18.83 -23.86 7.28
CA ARG A 123 -19.62 -24.77 8.13
C ARG A 123 -21.09 -24.81 7.72
N ASN A 124 -21.70 -23.66 7.40
CA ASN A 124 -23.11 -23.58 7.03
C ASN A 124 -23.41 -24.27 5.70
N LEU A 125 -22.58 -24.03 4.68
CA LEU A 125 -22.71 -24.64 3.36
C LEU A 125 -22.05 -26.02 3.26
N LYS A 126 -21.41 -26.50 4.34
CA LYS A 126 -20.64 -27.76 4.39
C LYS A 126 -19.59 -27.87 3.28
N LEU A 127 -18.90 -26.76 2.98
CA LEU A 127 -17.94 -26.70 1.86
C LEU A 127 -16.72 -27.59 2.08
N ALA A 128 -16.38 -27.91 3.33
CA ALA A 128 -15.30 -28.84 3.62
C ALA A 128 -15.57 -30.26 3.09
N ASP A 129 -16.85 -30.65 3.02
CA ASP A 129 -17.31 -31.97 2.55
C ASP A 129 -17.69 -31.97 1.06
N ASP A 130 -17.77 -30.80 0.42
CA ASP A 130 -18.14 -30.63 -0.99
C ASP A 130 -16.88 -30.66 -1.86
N ASP A 131 -16.53 -31.83 -2.43
CA ASP A 131 -15.39 -31.94 -3.36
C ASP A 131 -15.54 -31.04 -4.59
N GLY A 132 -16.79 -30.77 -5.02
CA GLY A 132 -17.10 -29.85 -6.11
C GLY A 132 -16.69 -28.40 -5.81
N PHE A 133 -16.62 -28.01 -4.54
CA PHE A 133 -16.06 -26.72 -4.15
C PHE A 133 -14.55 -26.66 -4.42
N PHE A 134 -13.79 -27.70 -4.08
CA PHE A 134 -12.34 -27.72 -4.30
C PHE A 134 -12.01 -27.77 -5.80
N GLU A 135 -12.73 -28.58 -6.56
CA GLU A 135 -12.59 -28.66 -8.02
C GLU A 135 -12.92 -27.32 -8.71
N ALA A 136 -13.96 -26.62 -8.23
CA ALA A 136 -14.34 -25.30 -8.74
C ALA A 136 -13.25 -24.22 -8.53
N HIS A 137 -12.28 -24.46 -7.64
CA HIS A 137 -11.12 -23.59 -7.41
C HIS A 137 -9.80 -24.20 -7.92
N GLY A 138 -9.86 -25.32 -8.66
CA GLY A 138 -8.69 -25.96 -9.24
C GLY A 138 -7.77 -26.66 -8.24
N VAL A 139 -8.28 -26.98 -7.05
CA VAL A 139 -7.58 -27.79 -6.06
C VAL A 139 -8.01 -29.23 -6.24
N THR A 140 -7.07 -30.12 -6.56
CA THR A 140 -7.34 -31.56 -6.59
C THR A 140 -7.53 -32.06 -5.15
N PRO A 141 -8.68 -32.66 -4.80
CA PRO A 141 -8.86 -33.27 -3.50
C PRO A 141 -7.78 -34.33 -3.27
N PRO A 142 -7.23 -34.47 -2.04
CA PRO A 142 -6.35 -35.58 -1.71
C PRO A 142 -7.05 -36.91 -2.00
N GLU A 143 -6.32 -37.91 -2.49
CA GLU A 143 -6.79 -39.26 -2.90
C GLU A 143 -7.43 -40.13 -1.79
N ALA A 144 -7.90 -39.53 -0.69
CA ALA A 144 -8.40 -40.23 0.49
C ALA A 144 -9.88 -40.69 0.39
N ALA A 145 -10.56 -40.52 -0.74
CA ALA A 145 -12.00 -40.81 -0.88
C ALA A 145 -12.35 -41.95 -1.86
N GLN A 146 -11.39 -42.78 -2.31
CA GLN A 146 -11.70 -44.05 -3.01
C GLN A 146 -11.82 -45.25 -2.06
N ARG A 147 -12.58 -45.11 -0.97
CA ARG A 147 -13.00 -46.25 -0.12
C ARG A 147 -14.52 -46.36 -0.08
N GLY A 148 -15.06 -47.12 -1.03
CA GLY A 148 -16.42 -47.67 -0.99
C GLY A 148 -17.54 -46.65 -1.18
N ALA A 149 -18.71 -47.15 -1.60
CA ALA A 149 -19.90 -46.37 -1.95
C ALA A 149 -20.63 -45.71 -0.75
N GLY A 150 -19.88 -45.07 0.16
CA GLY A 150 -20.38 -44.29 1.28
C GLY A 150 -19.68 -42.92 1.34
N LYS A 151 -20.33 -41.93 1.94
CA LYS A 151 -19.76 -40.58 2.14
C LYS A 151 -18.39 -40.71 2.82
N PRO A 152 -17.33 -40.03 2.34
CA PRO A 152 -16.01 -40.13 2.93
C PRO A 152 -16.06 -39.67 4.40
N VAL A 153 -15.72 -40.58 5.32
CA VAL A 153 -15.62 -40.26 6.74
C VAL A 153 -14.19 -39.78 6.99
N PHE A 154 -14.00 -38.46 6.96
CA PHE A 154 -12.71 -37.83 7.28
C PHE A 154 -12.43 -37.93 8.79
N SER A 155 -11.17 -38.11 9.16
CA SER A 155 -10.73 -37.98 10.55
C SER A 155 -10.97 -36.56 11.06
N LYS A 156 -11.18 -36.38 12.37
CA LYS A 156 -11.36 -35.05 12.99
C LYS A 156 -10.25 -34.05 12.63
N ASN A 157 -9.02 -34.55 12.43
CA ASN A 157 -7.88 -33.71 12.02
C ASN A 157 -7.94 -33.33 10.53
N GLU A 158 -8.39 -34.24 9.66
CA GLU A 158 -8.53 -34.02 8.22
C GLU A 158 -9.68 -33.05 7.93
N THR A 159 -10.82 -33.20 8.61
CA THR A 159 -11.94 -32.25 8.50
C THR A 159 -11.51 -30.84 8.86
N ARG A 160 -10.75 -30.66 9.96
CA ARG A 160 -10.21 -29.34 10.35
C ARG A 160 -9.24 -28.77 9.32
N GLN A 161 -8.41 -29.60 8.69
CA GLN A 161 -7.51 -29.15 7.62
C GLN A 161 -8.29 -28.73 6.37
N ARG A 162 -9.29 -29.51 5.96
CA ARG A 162 -10.18 -29.18 4.83
C ARG A 162 -10.99 -27.92 5.10
N GLU A 163 -11.50 -27.74 6.32
CA GLU A 163 -12.21 -26.51 6.72
C GLU A 163 -11.30 -25.28 6.62
N ARG A 164 -10.07 -25.36 7.11
CA ARG A 164 -9.09 -24.26 6.99
C ARG A 164 -8.75 -23.98 5.53
N GLN A 165 -8.55 -25.01 4.72
CA GLN A 165 -8.28 -24.87 3.29
C GLN A 165 -9.46 -24.24 2.56
N ALA A 166 -10.69 -24.69 2.83
CA ALA A 166 -11.90 -24.11 2.26
C ALA A 166 -12.10 -22.65 2.68
N THR A 167 -11.80 -22.32 3.93
CA THR A 167 -11.86 -20.95 4.45
C THR A 167 -10.87 -20.05 3.71
N ARG A 168 -9.63 -20.51 3.52
CA ARG A 168 -8.61 -19.77 2.79
C ARG A 168 -9.00 -19.56 1.32
N LEU A 169 -9.51 -20.61 0.65
CA LEU A 169 -10.02 -20.53 -0.72
C LEU A 169 -11.19 -19.54 -0.86
N LEU A 170 -12.12 -19.51 0.10
CA LEU A 170 -13.20 -18.51 0.12
C LEU A 170 -12.66 -17.09 0.18
N LEU A 171 -11.69 -16.83 1.08
CA LEU A 171 -11.11 -15.49 1.27
C LEU A 171 -10.30 -15.01 0.06
N ASP A 172 -9.66 -15.94 -0.65
CA ASP A 172 -8.87 -15.63 -1.86
C ASP A 172 -9.77 -15.28 -3.07
N HIS A 173 -11.03 -15.75 -3.09
CA HIS A 173 -11.95 -15.60 -4.22
C HIS A 173 -13.16 -14.69 -3.94
N VAL A 174 -13.26 -14.13 -2.74
CA VAL A 174 -14.26 -13.11 -2.39
C VAL A 174 -13.68 -11.71 -2.60
N ASP A 175 -14.46 -10.85 -3.24
CA ASP A 175 -14.10 -9.46 -3.46
C ASP A 175 -15.24 -8.53 -3.01
N ILE A 176 -14.98 -7.80 -1.93
CA ILE A 176 -15.94 -6.88 -1.28
C ILE A 176 -15.64 -5.48 -1.79
N ARG A 177 -16.54 -4.95 -2.62
CA ARG A 177 -16.39 -3.64 -3.26
C ARG A 177 -17.41 -2.64 -2.71
N PRO A 178 -16.99 -1.63 -1.94
CA PRO A 178 -17.88 -0.56 -1.56
C PRO A 178 -18.18 0.34 -2.76
N ILE A 179 -19.44 0.76 -2.89
CA ILE A 179 -19.83 1.74 -3.90
C ILE A 179 -19.54 3.14 -3.35
N ARG A 180 -18.68 3.90 -4.05
CA ARG A 180 -18.29 5.26 -3.65
C ARG A 180 -19.53 6.14 -3.47
N ASN A 181 -19.54 6.95 -2.42
CA ASN A 181 -20.64 7.85 -2.07
C ASN A 181 -21.99 7.14 -1.85
N SER A 182 -21.98 5.87 -1.44
CA SER A 182 -23.18 5.08 -1.17
C SER A 182 -23.02 4.23 0.10
N ARG A 183 -24.14 3.76 0.66
CA ARG A 183 -24.21 2.80 1.76
C ARG A 183 -24.21 1.34 1.28
N LEU A 184 -24.08 1.16 -0.03
CA LEU A 184 -24.16 -0.13 -0.70
C LEU A 184 -22.78 -0.79 -0.82
N VAL A 185 -22.76 -2.10 -0.60
CA VAL A 185 -21.58 -2.94 -0.72
C VAL A 185 -21.89 -4.10 -1.65
N ASP A 186 -21.05 -4.28 -2.65
CA ASP A 186 -21.10 -5.43 -3.54
C ASP A 186 -20.19 -6.53 -3.00
N ILE A 187 -20.76 -7.71 -2.80
CA ILE A 187 -20.02 -8.93 -2.45
C ILE A 187 -19.97 -9.78 -3.71
N ASN A 188 -18.78 -9.90 -4.29
CA ASN A 188 -18.54 -10.70 -5.48
C ASN A 188 -17.82 -11.98 -5.10
N TYR A 189 -18.28 -13.11 -5.63
CA TYR A 189 -17.59 -14.39 -5.46
C TYR A 189 -17.27 -15.00 -6.82
N ILE A 190 -16.02 -15.44 -7.00
CA ILE A 190 -15.49 -15.95 -8.26
C ILE A 190 -15.21 -17.45 -8.14
N SER A 191 -15.80 -18.27 -9.02
CA SER A 191 -15.49 -19.70 -9.09
C SER A 191 -15.67 -20.24 -10.52
N ARG A 192 -15.19 -21.46 -10.79
CA ARG A 192 -15.39 -22.11 -12.10
C ARG A 192 -16.81 -22.60 -12.33
N THR A 193 -17.68 -22.57 -11.31
CA THR A 193 -19.04 -23.09 -11.38
C THR A 193 -20.05 -21.96 -11.11
N PRO A 194 -20.95 -21.63 -12.06
CA PRO A 194 -21.83 -20.47 -11.94
C PRO A 194 -22.82 -20.60 -10.76
N THR A 195 -23.33 -21.80 -10.49
CA THR A 195 -24.26 -22.07 -9.38
C THR A 195 -23.58 -21.91 -8.01
N LEU A 196 -22.34 -22.38 -7.89
CA LEU A 196 -21.56 -22.27 -6.67
C LEU A 196 -21.22 -20.81 -6.36
N SER A 197 -20.87 -20.02 -7.39
CA SER A 197 -20.65 -18.58 -7.24
C SER A 197 -21.87 -17.86 -6.67
N ALA A 198 -23.06 -18.10 -7.22
CA ALA A 198 -24.29 -17.47 -6.73
C ALA A 198 -24.67 -17.95 -5.32
N ARG A 199 -24.50 -19.24 -5.03
CA ARG A 199 -24.78 -19.82 -3.71
C ARG A 199 -23.90 -19.19 -2.62
N ILE A 200 -22.60 -19.07 -2.86
CA ILE A 200 -21.65 -18.50 -1.88
C ILE A 200 -21.83 -17.00 -1.74
N ALA A 201 -22.00 -16.28 -2.85
CA ALA A 201 -22.28 -14.84 -2.82
C ALA A 201 -23.55 -14.53 -1.99
N ASN A 202 -24.63 -15.31 -2.14
CA ASN A 202 -25.84 -15.16 -1.33
C ASN A 202 -25.69 -15.60 0.14
N ALA A 203 -24.85 -16.59 0.42
CA ALA A 203 -24.60 -17.04 1.79
C ALA A 203 -23.83 -15.99 2.60
N TRP A 204 -22.98 -15.19 1.95
CA TRP A 204 -22.19 -14.15 2.60
C TRP A 204 -23.03 -13.15 3.42
N PRO A 205 -24.00 -12.43 2.82
CA PRO A 205 -24.82 -11.47 3.55
C PRO A 205 -25.73 -12.17 4.58
N GLN A 206 -26.24 -13.37 4.27
CA GLN A 206 -27.07 -14.14 5.22
C GLN A 206 -26.30 -14.49 6.49
N GLN A 207 -25.08 -15.03 6.35
CA GLN A 207 -24.25 -15.37 7.50
C GLN A 207 -23.71 -14.15 8.23
N PHE A 208 -23.51 -13.03 7.52
CA PHE A 208 -23.08 -11.78 8.13
C PHE A 208 -24.18 -11.14 9.01
N ILE A 209 -25.42 -11.12 8.52
CA ILE A 209 -26.60 -10.70 9.29
C ILE A 209 -26.73 -11.61 10.52
N GLY A 210 -26.68 -12.93 10.34
CA GLY A 210 -26.73 -13.89 11.44
C GLY A 210 -25.62 -13.69 12.48
N ALA A 211 -24.37 -13.48 12.05
CA ALA A 211 -23.25 -13.22 12.95
C ALA A 211 -23.38 -11.89 13.71
N THR A 212 -23.98 -10.89 13.08
CA THR A 212 -24.23 -9.58 13.72
C THR A 212 -25.34 -9.70 14.76
N MET A 213 -26.43 -10.40 14.42
CA MET A 213 -27.50 -10.74 15.36
C MET A 213 -26.97 -11.54 16.55
N ASP A 214 -26.21 -12.62 16.32
CA ASP A 214 -25.65 -13.45 17.40
C ASP A 214 -24.77 -12.63 18.35
N ARG A 215 -23.96 -11.70 17.83
CA ARG A 215 -23.14 -10.81 18.65
C ARG A 215 -24.00 -9.85 19.48
N GLN A 216 -25.09 -9.33 18.91
CA GLN A 216 -26.01 -8.44 19.61
C GLN A 216 -26.86 -9.19 20.65
N PHE A 217 -27.26 -10.42 20.36
CA PHE A 217 -27.93 -11.31 21.33
C PHE A 217 -26.98 -11.68 22.47
N ALA A 218 -25.73 -12.03 22.18
CA ALA A 218 -24.73 -12.35 23.20
C ALA A 218 -24.47 -11.14 24.12
N SER A 219 -24.26 -9.94 23.56
CA SER A 219 -24.06 -8.74 24.39
C SER A 219 -25.29 -8.38 25.23
N SER A 220 -26.50 -8.60 24.70
CA SER A 220 -27.75 -8.40 25.44
C SER A 220 -27.94 -9.46 26.53
N ALA A 221 -27.59 -10.72 26.26
CA ALA A 221 -27.65 -11.82 27.21
C ALA A 221 -26.66 -11.61 28.37
N ASP A 222 -25.43 -11.19 28.08
CA ASP A 222 -24.42 -10.86 29.08
C ASP A 222 -24.87 -9.68 29.96
N ALA A 223 -25.41 -8.62 29.34
CA ALA A 223 -25.99 -7.49 30.06
C ALA A 223 -27.16 -7.92 30.96
N ARG A 224 -28.02 -8.82 30.48
CA ARG A 224 -29.12 -9.39 31.30
C ARG A 224 -28.59 -10.20 32.48
N SER A 225 -27.60 -11.07 32.26
CA SER A 225 -26.98 -11.86 33.33
C SER A 225 -26.35 -10.95 34.39
N PHE A 226 -25.66 -9.88 33.96
CA PHE A 226 -25.13 -8.86 34.87
C PHE A 226 -26.23 -8.17 35.68
N LEU A 227 -27.31 -7.73 35.04
CA LEU A 227 -28.45 -7.10 35.73
C LEU A 227 -29.18 -8.06 36.67
N GLU A 228 -29.31 -9.34 36.30
CA GLU A 228 -29.94 -10.38 37.13
C GLU A 228 -29.14 -10.62 38.43
N GLN A 229 -27.81 -10.71 38.33
CA GLN A 229 -26.94 -10.80 39.51
C GLN A 229 -27.12 -9.56 40.41
N ARG A 230 -27.11 -8.36 39.84
CA ARG A 230 -27.33 -7.11 40.58
C ARG A 230 -28.71 -7.02 41.20
N LEU A 231 -29.76 -7.49 40.53
CA LEU A 231 -31.11 -7.56 41.06
C LEU A 231 -31.20 -8.50 42.26
N THR A 232 -30.48 -9.64 42.22
CA THR A 232 -30.42 -10.59 43.33
C THR A 232 -29.74 -9.98 44.55
N ASP A 233 -28.58 -9.35 44.36
CA ASP A 233 -27.87 -8.62 45.43
C ASP A 233 -28.73 -7.52 46.03
N LEU A 234 -29.41 -6.74 45.17
CA LEU A 234 -30.22 -5.62 45.59
C LEU A 234 -31.50 -6.05 46.27
N ARG A 235 -32.10 -7.17 45.86
CA ARG A 235 -33.21 -7.82 46.56
C ARG A 235 -32.79 -8.24 47.97
N ALA A 236 -31.64 -8.88 48.13
CA ALA A 236 -31.15 -9.27 49.45
C ALA A 236 -30.91 -8.05 50.35
N ARG A 237 -30.36 -6.96 49.79
CA ARG A 237 -30.19 -5.68 50.51
C ARG A 237 -31.52 -5.04 50.86
N LEU A 238 -32.50 -5.04 49.96
CA LEU A 238 -33.84 -4.54 50.20
C LEU A 238 -34.51 -5.31 51.34
N GLU A 239 -34.55 -6.65 51.25
CA GLU A 239 -35.11 -7.51 52.28
C GLU A 239 -34.41 -7.32 53.64
N GLN A 240 -33.10 -7.10 53.65
CA GLN A 240 -32.35 -6.78 54.87
C GLN A 240 -32.76 -5.41 55.43
N SER A 241 -32.77 -4.36 54.61
CA SER A 241 -33.16 -3.01 55.04
C SER A 241 -34.61 -2.93 55.52
N GLU A 242 -35.54 -3.67 54.90
CA GLU A 242 -36.93 -3.78 55.35
C GLU A 242 -37.01 -4.51 56.69
N ARG A 243 -36.26 -5.61 56.86
CA ARG A 243 -36.16 -6.33 58.15
C ARG A 243 -35.58 -5.45 59.25
N ASP A 244 -34.52 -4.69 58.96
CA ASP A 244 -33.89 -3.79 59.93
C ASP A 244 -34.88 -2.69 60.38
N ALA A 245 -35.63 -2.10 59.44
CA ALA A 245 -36.67 -1.11 59.74
C ALA A 245 -37.79 -1.69 60.62
N VAL A 246 -38.28 -2.90 60.30
CA VAL A 246 -39.35 -3.57 61.06
C VAL A 246 -38.85 -4.03 62.43
N ALA A 247 -37.66 -4.62 62.51
CA ALA A 247 -37.06 -5.08 63.76
C ALA A 247 -36.85 -3.89 64.71
N PHE A 248 -36.30 -2.79 64.22
CA PHE A 248 -36.10 -1.57 65.00
C PHE A 248 -37.43 -0.97 65.49
N ALA A 249 -38.45 -0.93 64.62
CA ALA A 249 -39.79 -0.49 65.01
C ALA A 249 -40.41 -1.37 66.10
N SER A 250 -40.21 -2.70 66.04
CA SER A 250 -40.69 -3.64 67.05
C SER A 250 -39.92 -3.58 68.37
N GLU A 251 -38.61 -3.37 68.35
CA GLU A 251 -37.78 -3.29 69.57
C GLU A 251 -38.08 -2.02 70.39
N ARG A 252 -38.43 -0.93 69.69
CA ARG A 252 -38.66 0.40 70.28
C ARG A 252 -40.14 0.75 70.45
N ASP A 253 -41.04 -0.23 70.26
CA ASP A 253 -42.50 -0.05 70.33
C ASP A 253 -43.01 1.19 69.56
N ILE A 254 -42.45 1.44 68.37
CA ILE A 254 -42.80 2.62 67.57
C ILE A 254 -44.15 2.36 66.89
N VAL A 255 -45.23 2.71 67.59
CA VAL A 255 -46.60 2.67 67.04
C VAL A 255 -46.84 3.94 66.22
N THR A 256 -46.70 3.83 64.90
CA THR A 256 -47.03 4.92 63.98
C THR A 256 -48.53 4.91 63.66
N LEU A 257 -49.20 6.04 63.89
CA LEU A 257 -50.60 6.23 63.49
C LEU A 257 -50.64 6.73 62.05
N GLY A 258 -50.74 5.81 61.10
CA GLY A 258 -50.97 6.11 59.68
C GLY A 258 -49.75 6.69 58.96
N ALA A 259 -49.07 5.85 58.17
CA ALA A 259 -48.04 6.29 57.24
C ALA A 259 -48.70 6.98 56.02
N THR A 260 -48.63 8.31 55.94
CA THR A 260 -49.01 9.03 54.72
C THR A 260 -47.85 8.91 53.74
N ARG A 261 -48.07 8.26 52.59
CA ARG A 261 -47.05 8.18 51.53
C ARG A 261 -47.25 9.28 50.49
N ASP A 262 -46.17 9.87 50.01
CA ASP A 262 -46.22 10.84 48.91
C ASP A 262 -46.42 10.15 47.54
N ALA A 263 -46.62 10.94 46.47
CA ALA A 263 -46.79 10.45 45.10
C ALA A 263 -45.57 9.68 44.55
N SER A 264 -44.41 9.81 45.21
CA SER A 264 -43.16 9.09 44.93
C SER A 264 -42.95 7.86 45.83
N GLY A 265 -43.95 7.51 46.65
CA GLY A 265 -43.96 6.33 47.51
C GLY A 265 -43.20 6.47 48.84
N ARG A 266 -42.68 7.66 49.17
CA ARG A 266 -41.92 7.92 50.40
C ARG A 266 -42.85 8.18 51.58
N THR A 267 -42.48 7.70 52.76
CA THR A 267 -43.28 7.89 53.97
C THR A 267 -43.01 9.24 54.62
N MET A 268 -44.07 9.99 54.94
CA MET A 268 -44.03 11.31 55.58
C MET A 268 -44.33 11.20 57.10
N ASP A 269 -43.69 12.08 57.88
CA ASP A 269 -43.55 12.06 59.34
C ASP A 269 -44.80 11.60 60.12
N PRO A 270 -44.72 10.50 60.89
CA PRO A 270 -45.81 10.09 61.77
C PRO A 270 -45.89 11.00 63.00
N ARG A 271 -47.05 11.64 63.21
CA ARG A 271 -47.35 12.34 64.47
C ARG A 271 -47.48 11.32 65.61
N THR A 272 -46.80 11.56 66.73
CA THR A 272 -46.81 10.66 67.89
C THR A 272 -47.90 11.07 68.89
N LEU A 273 -48.53 10.09 69.55
CA LEU A 273 -49.52 10.30 70.62
C LEU A 273 -48.93 11.11 71.79
N VAL A 274 -47.65 10.89 72.10
CA VAL A 274 -46.93 11.57 73.20
C VAL A 274 -46.83 13.09 72.99
N ALA A 275 -46.76 13.56 71.73
CA ALA A 275 -46.76 14.98 71.45
C ALA A 275 -48.12 15.64 71.79
N SER A 276 -49.23 14.94 71.53
CA SER A 276 -50.58 15.41 71.87
C SER A 276 -50.81 15.41 73.39
N ASP A 277 -50.34 14.37 74.08
CA ASP A 277 -50.47 14.26 75.55
C ASP A 277 -49.66 15.36 76.26
N LEU A 278 -48.47 15.69 75.75
CA LEU A 278 -47.64 16.77 76.26
C LEU A 278 -48.32 18.13 76.10
N GLU A 279 -48.97 18.40 74.96
CA GLU A 279 -49.71 19.64 74.74
C GLU A 279 -50.88 19.78 75.74
N ALA A 280 -51.66 18.71 75.93
CA ALA A 280 -52.77 18.70 76.88
C ALA A 280 -52.30 18.89 78.33
N LEU A 281 -51.23 18.22 78.76
CA LEU A 281 -50.69 18.35 80.11
C LEU A 281 -50.00 19.69 80.36
N ASN A 282 -49.34 20.25 79.34
CA ASN A 282 -48.78 21.59 79.44
C ASN A 282 -49.89 22.64 79.60
N ALA A 283 -51.01 22.50 78.89
CA ALA A 283 -52.20 23.34 79.09
C ALA A 283 -52.78 23.18 80.51
N ALA A 284 -52.87 21.95 81.02
CA ALA A 284 -53.31 21.68 82.39
C ALA A 284 -52.37 22.28 83.44
N LEU A 285 -51.05 22.22 83.21
CA LEU A 285 -50.03 22.84 84.08
C LEU A 285 -50.17 24.37 84.10
N VAL A 286 -50.37 25.00 82.94
CA VAL A 286 -50.62 26.45 82.85
C VAL A 286 -51.88 26.84 83.64
N SER A 287 -52.94 26.03 83.55
CA SER A 287 -54.16 26.22 84.34
C SER A 287 -53.90 26.08 85.85
N ALA A 288 -53.24 25.01 86.28
CA ALA A 288 -52.91 24.78 87.70
C ALA A 288 -51.98 25.86 88.27
N ARG A 289 -51.04 26.38 87.47
CA ARG A 289 -50.19 27.51 87.86
C ARG A 289 -51.01 28.79 88.04
N THR A 290 -52.02 29.00 87.20
CA THR A 290 -52.97 30.11 87.33
C THR A 290 -53.80 29.99 88.62
N ASP A 291 -54.30 28.78 88.92
CA ASP A 291 -55.02 28.49 90.17
C ASP A 291 -54.15 28.75 91.41
N ARG A 292 -52.88 28.31 91.39
CA ARG A 292 -51.93 28.59 92.47
C ARG A 292 -51.71 30.09 92.63
N ILE A 293 -51.47 30.83 91.55
CA ILE A 293 -51.28 32.29 91.60
C ILE A 293 -52.52 32.98 92.20
N ALA A 294 -53.72 32.54 91.81
CA ALA A 294 -54.97 33.05 92.37
C ALA A 294 -55.08 32.74 93.88
N ALA A 295 -54.81 31.51 94.32
CA ALA A 295 -54.81 31.13 95.74
C ALA A 295 -53.71 31.87 96.55
N GLU A 296 -52.52 32.05 95.97
CA GLU A 296 -51.41 32.81 96.56
C GLU A 296 -51.78 34.28 96.78
N SER A 297 -52.49 34.89 95.82
CA SER A 297 -52.99 36.26 95.93
C SER A 297 -54.00 36.42 97.07
N GLN A 298 -54.89 35.44 97.25
CA GLN A 298 -55.87 35.41 98.35
C GLN A 298 -55.18 35.20 99.70
N LEU A 299 -54.11 34.40 99.75
CA LEU A 299 -53.31 34.19 100.95
C LEU A 299 -52.48 35.43 101.35
N ARG A 300 -51.87 36.14 100.38
CA ARG A 300 -51.10 37.36 100.65
C ARG A 300 -51.95 38.50 101.20
N ALA A 301 -53.25 38.52 100.92
CA ALA A 301 -54.20 39.49 101.48
C ALA A 301 -54.42 39.36 103.01
N LYS A 302 -53.80 38.37 103.66
CA LYS A 302 -53.83 38.09 105.13
C LYS A 302 -53.19 39.18 106.00
N GLY A 303 -52.41 40.10 105.40
CA GLY A 303 -51.71 41.19 106.12
C GLY A 303 -52.56 42.42 106.45
N ALA A 304 -53.73 42.59 105.84
CA ALA A 304 -54.69 43.59 106.26
C ALA A 304 -55.68 42.90 107.21
N GLU A 305 -55.99 43.48 108.38
CA GLU A 305 -56.98 42.98 109.36
C GLU A 305 -58.41 42.80 108.79
N HIS A 306 -58.57 42.97 107.49
CA HIS A 306 -59.75 42.78 106.68
C HIS A 306 -59.37 41.93 105.45
N SER A 307 -59.27 40.61 105.60
CA SER A 307 -59.18 39.76 104.40
C SER A 307 -60.45 39.99 103.58
N ALA A 308 -60.31 40.33 102.31
CA ALA A 308 -61.44 40.66 101.43
C ALA A 308 -62.49 39.54 101.40
N GLN A 309 -62.07 38.28 101.57
CA GLN A 309 -62.98 37.14 101.71
C GLN A 309 -63.65 37.03 103.09
N ALA A 310 -63.00 37.43 104.20
CA ALA A 310 -63.69 37.50 105.50
C ALA A 310 -64.69 38.65 105.54
N LEU A 311 -64.47 39.71 104.74
CA LEU A 311 -65.44 40.77 104.51
C LEU A 311 -66.65 40.26 103.70
N THR A 312 -66.49 39.27 102.81
CA THR A 312 -67.59 38.72 102.00
C THR A 312 -68.25 37.48 102.57
N ASN A 313 -67.65 36.83 103.59
CA ASN A 313 -68.27 35.68 104.23
C ASN A 313 -69.54 36.11 105.00
N PRO A 314 -70.74 35.62 104.60
CA PRO A 314 -72.00 36.07 105.18
C PRO A 314 -72.13 35.71 106.66
N THR A 315 -71.51 34.62 107.11
CA THR A 315 -71.50 34.22 108.53
C THR A 315 -70.66 35.18 109.36
N ILE A 316 -69.49 35.59 108.86
CA ILE A 316 -68.67 36.61 109.53
C ILE A 316 -69.38 37.96 109.53
N GLN A 317 -70.03 38.35 108.43
CA GLN A 317 -70.84 39.58 108.36
C GLN A 317 -72.00 39.56 109.36
N GLN A 318 -72.77 38.46 109.43
CA GLN A 318 -73.86 38.29 110.40
C GLN A 318 -73.37 38.33 111.85
N LEU A 319 -72.25 37.66 112.15
CA LEU A 319 -71.64 37.70 113.48
C LEU A 319 -71.15 39.10 113.83
N ARG A 320 -70.55 39.83 112.89
CA ARG A 320 -70.14 41.23 113.07
C ARG A 320 -71.33 42.16 113.26
N GLN A 321 -72.41 41.98 112.49
CA GLN A 321 -73.64 42.74 112.64
C GLN A 321 -74.27 42.49 114.02
N LYS A 322 -74.40 41.23 114.43
CA LYS A 322 -74.94 40.87 115.73
C LYS A 322 -74.06 41.38 116.88
N ARG A 323 -72.73 41.35 116.72
CA ARG A 323 -71.79 41.96 117.66
C ARG A 323 -71.98 43.47 117.74
N ALA A 324 -72.20 44.15 116.60
CA ALA A 324 -72.46 45.58 116.56
C ALA A 324 -73.81 45.93 117.22
N GLU A 325 -74.85 45.13 117.02
CA GLU A 325 -76.16 45.28 117.66
C GLU A 325 -76.07 45.11 119.18
N VAL A 326 -75.46 44.01 119.65
CA VAL A 326 -75.22 43.76 121.09
C VAL A 326 -74.32 44.85 121.69
N GLY A 327 -73.32 45.31 120.93
CA GLY A 327 -72.45 46.42 121.33
C GLY A 327 -73.19 47.75 121.47
N ALA A 328 -74.14 48.03 120.57
CA ALA A 328 -75.00 49.21 120.64
C ALA A 328 -75.98 49.13 121.81
N GLU A 329 -76.56 47.96 122.10
CA GLU A 329 -77.41 47.73 123.27
C GLU A 329 -76.62 47.87 124.57
N TYR A 330 -75.41 47.30 124.64
CA TYR A 330 -74.51 47.47 125.78
C TYR A 330 -74.17 48.95 125.99
N ALA A 331 -73.83 49.67 124.92
CA ALA A 331 -73.55 51.11 124.98
C ALA A 331 -74.76 51.93 125.48
N LYS A 332 -75.98 51.61 125.04
CA LYS A 332 -77.21 52.24 125.55
C LYS A 332 -77.43 51.97 127.04
N LEU A 333 -77.23 50.72 127.48
CA LEU A 333 -77.43 50.33 128.87
C LEU A 333 -76.42 51.00 129.81
N MET A 334 -75.19 51.21 129.34
CA MET A 334 -74.10 51.88 130.07
C MET A 334 -74.32 53.38 130.29
N VAL A 335 -75.31 54.01 129.61
CA VAL A 335 -75.70 55.41 129.88
C VAL A 335 -76.51 55.52 131.18
N GLN A 336 -77.28 54.50 131.52
CA GLN A 336 -78.20 54.52 132.68
C GLN A 336 -77.71 53.67 133.86
N PHE A 337 -76.91 52.64 133.62
CA PHE A 337 -76.49 51.68 134.64
C PHE A 337 -74.97 51.50 134.68
N GLU A 338 -74.44 51.25 135.88
CA GLU A 338 -73.04 50.90 136.06
C GLU A 338 -72.72 49.51 135.47
N PRO A 339 -71.47 49.26 135.03
CA PRO A 339 -71.06 48.01 134.39
C PRO A 339 -71.24 46.74 135.24
N GLY A 340 -71.54 46.88 136.54
CA GLY A 340 -71.86 45.80 137.46
C GLY A 340 -73.28 45.22 137.32
N TYR A 341 -74.20 45.91 136.64
CA TYR A 341 -75.60 45.49 136.50
C TYR A 341 -75.72 44.13 135.78
N PRO A 342 -76.53 43.17 136.29
CA PRO A 342 -76.60 41.82 135.73
C PRO A 342 -76.85 41.77 134.22
N ALA A 343 -77.71 42.64 133.68
CA ALA A 343 -77.97 42.70 132.25
C ALA A 343 -76.77 43.24 131.44
N ALA A 344 -75.99 44.17 131.99
CA ALA A 344 -74.79 44.71 131.33
C ALA A 344 -73.65 43.67 131.28
N ARG A 345 -73.48 42.87 132.34
CA ARG A 345 -72.53 41.74 132.33
C ARG A 345 -72.93 40.67 131.31
N ALA A 346 -74.22 40.36 131.22
CA ALA A 346 -74.72 39.39 130.24
C ALA A 346 -74.42 39.82 128.80
N LEU A 347 -74.65 41.10 128.45
CA LEU A 347 -74.31 41.65 127.13
C LEU A 347 -72.79 41.65 126.86
N LYS A 348 -71.96 41.99 127.86
CA LYS A 348 -70.49 41.94 127.71
C LYS A 348 -69.97 40.53 127.47
N GLU A 349 -70.52 39.53 128.17
CA GLU A 349 -70.17 38.13 127.94
C GLU A 349 -70.67 37.65 126.56
N GLN A 350 -71.85 38.10 126.12
CA GLN A 350 -72.32 37.89 124.74
C GLN A 350 -71.38 38.51 123.70
N MET A 351 -70.86 39.72 123.92
CA MET A 351 -69.84 40.30 123.03
C MET A 351 -68.56 39.45 122.98
N LYS A 352 -68.06 38.99 124.13
CA LYS A 352 -66.86 38.13 124.21
C LYS A 352 -67.05 36.81 123.49
N THR A 353 -68.22 36.18 123.63
CA THR A 353 -68.55 34.93 122.92
C THR A 353 -68.68 35.17 121.41
N LEU A 354 -69.25 36.30 120.98
CA LEU A 354 -69.29 36.71 119.58
C LEU A 354 -67.89 36.99 119.02
N ASP A 355 -67.00 37.64 119.78
CA ASP A 355 -65.60 37.87 119.39
C ASP A 355 -64.83 36.55 119.22
N ALA A 356 -65.01 35.61 120.16
CA ALA A 356 -64.44 34.26 120.05
C ALA A 356 -65.04 33.47 118.88
N ALA A 357 -66.31 33.68 118.54
CA ALA A 357 -66.94 33.09 117.36
C ALA A 357 -66.38 33.68 116.05
N ILE A 358 -66.20 35.00 115.98
CA ILE A 358 -65.57 35.68 114.83
C ILE A 358 -64.12 35.23 114.66
N ALA A 359 -63.34 35.13 115.74
CA ALA A 359 -61.95 34.67 115.70
C ALA A 359 -61.82 33.22 115.23
N ARG A 360 -62.71 32.33 115.68
CA ARG A 360 -62.76 30.94 115.20
C ARG A 360 -63.13 30.86 113.72
N GLU A 361 -64.12 31.64 113.29
CA GLU A 361 -64.59 31.60 111.91
C GLU A 361 -63.57 32.24 110.94
N THR A 362 -62.93 33.33 111.32
CA THR A 362 -61.80 33.91 110.57
C THR A 362 -60.61 32.96 110.51
N GLY A 363 -60.28 32.28 111.63
CA GLY A 363 -59.29 31.21 111.68
C GLY A 363 -59.63 30.07 110.71
N ARG A 364 -60.87 29.59 110.71
CA ARG A 364 -61.37 28.54 109.80
C ARG A 364 -61.28 28.95 108.33
N VAL A 365 -61.68 30.19 107.99
CA VAL A 365 -61.57 30.72 106.63
C VAL A 365 -60.10 30.82 106.20
N SER A 366 -59.23 31.37 107.05
CA SER A 366 -57.80 31.47 106.73
C SER A 366 -57.11 30.10 106.62
N GLY A 367 -57.52 29.12 107.43
CA GLY A 367 -57.08 27.73 107.35
C GLY A 367 -57.54 27.06 106.06
N SER A 368 -58.79 27.28 105.63
CA SER A 368 -59.28 26.79 104.33
C SER A 368 -58.54 27.39 103.14
N GLN A 369 -58.06 28.63 103.25
CA GLN A 369 -57.27 29.28 102.21
C GLN A 369 -55.84 28.73 102.13
N GLN A 370 -55.21 28.45 103.28
CA GLN A 370 -53.93 27.77 103.32
C GLN A 370 -54.04 26.38 102.68
N LEU A 371 -55.07 25.61 103.03
CA LEU A 371 -55.33 24.31 102.42
C LEU A 371 -55.54 24.40 100.91
N ALA A 372 -56.30 25.39 100.42
CA ALA A 372 -56.51 25.60 98.98
C ALA A 372 -55.21 25.97 98.24
N TYR A 373 -54.35 26.78 98.84
CA TYR A 373 -53.02 27.08 98.29
C TYR A 373 -52.12 25.85 98.25
N ASP A 374 -52.04 25.09 99.35
CA ASP A 374 -51.22 23.88 99.44
C ASP A 374 -51.68 22.81 98.43
N GLU A 375 -53.00 22.69 98.21
CA GLU A 375 -53.58 21.83 97.18
C GLU A 375 -53.17 22.29 95.78
N ALA A 376 -53.25 23.59 95.49
CA ALA A 376 -52.87 24.16 94.20
C ALA A 376 -51.37 23.99 93.91
N VAL A 377 -50.50 24.17 94.92
CA VAL A 377 -49.04 23.91 94.81
C VAL A 377 -48.77 22.45 94.50
N THR A 378 -49.40 21.53 95.25
CA THR A 378 -49.22 20.09 95.05
C THR A 378 -49.68 19.66 93.65
N ARG A 379 -50.78 20.24 93.17
CA ARG A 379 -51.31 20.00 91.82
C ARG A 379 -50.35 20.50 90.74
N GLU A 380 -49.81 21.73 90.88
CA GLU A 380 -48.81 22.28 89.96
C GLU A 380 -47.55 21.40 89.93
N GLN A 381 -47.00 21.03 91.08
CA GLN A 381 -45.79 20.20 91.16
C GLN A 381 -45.99 18.82 90.52
N LYS A 382 -47.14 18.18 90.77
CA LYS A 382 -47.48 16.89 90.15
C LYS A 382 -47.57 16.99 88.63
N LEU A 383 -48.25 18.02 88.12
CA LEU A 383 -48.36 18.26 86.68
C LEU A 383 -47.00 18.62 86.06
N ALA A 384 -46.18 19.42 86.74
CA ALA A 384 -44.84 19.78 86.29
C ALA A 384 -43.93 18.55 86.18
N ALA A 385 -43.96 17.66 87.18
CA ALA A 385 -43.23 16.40 87.14
C ALA A 385 -43.70 15.50 85.98
N GLN A 386 -45.01 15.40 85.76
CA GLN A 386 -45.58 14.65 84.63
C GLN A 386 -45.18 15.23 83.26
N VAL A 387 -45.15 16.57 83.14
CA VAL A 387 -44.70 17.25 81.92
C VAL A 387 -43.22 16.98 81.65
N GLU A 388 -42.34 17.07 82.65
CA GLU A 388 -40.90 16.79 82.46
C GLU A 388 -40.63 15.31 82.15
N GLU A 389 -41.37 14.39 82.77
CA GLU A 389 -41.30 12.97 82.45
C GLU A 389 -41.73 12.70 81.00
N LEU A 390 -42.80 13.35 80.54
CA LEU A 390 -43.26 13.24 79.16
C LEU A 390 -42.33 13.90 78.15
N LYS A 391 -41.72 15.05 78.47
CA LYS A 391 -40.67 15.66 77.64
C LYS A 391 -39.51 14.69 77.42
N THR A 392 -39.02 14.09 78.50
CA THR A 392 -37.92 13.11 78.42
C THR A 392 -38.33 11.88 77.59
N ARG A 393 -39.58 11.42 77.70
CA ARG A 393 -40.12 10.34 76.85
C ARG A 393 -40.23 10.77 75.40
N LEU A 394 -40.69 11.99 75.13
CA LEU A 394 -40.79 12.55 73.78
C LEU A 394 -39.41 12.66 73.12
N ASP A 395 -38.40 13.12 73.85
CA ASP A 395 -37.03 13.23 73.33
C ASP A 395 -36.48 11.86 72.92
N ARG A 396 -36.64 10.82 73.76
CA ARG A 396 -36.25 9.45 73.39
C ARG A 396 -37.04 8.96 72.18
N GLN A 397 -38.35 9.16 72.17
CA GLN A 397 -39.19 8.78 71.04
C GLN A 397 -38.81 9.51 69.75
N GLN A 398 -38.40 10.78 69.82
CA GLN A 398 -37.91 11.53 68.66
C GLN A 398 -36.60 10.92 68.12
N HIS A 399 -35.65 10.57 68.99
CA HIS A 399 -34.41 9.90 68.58
C HIS A 399 -34.71 8.55 67.91
N ASP A 400 -35.59 7.75 68.52
CA ASP A 400 -36.02 6.47 67.96
C ASP A 400 -36.76 6.67 66.62
N THR A 401 -37.60 7.69 66.49
CA THR A 401 -38.31 8.01 65.22
C THR A 401 -37.32 8.45 64.12
N ILE A 402 -36.30 9.23 64.44
CA ILE A 402 -35.25 9.64 63.48
C ILE A 402 -34.49 8.41 62.98
N GLN A 403 -34.09 7.52 63.89
CA GLN A 403 -33.36 6.30 63.52
C GLN A 403 -34.22 5.36 62.68
N TYR A 404 -35.49 5.19 63.03
CA TYR A 404 -36.46 4.46 62.22
C TYR A 404 -36.60 5.07 60.81
N ASN A 405 -36.70 6.39 60.70
CA ASN A 405 -36.78 7.10 59.41
C ASN A 405 -35.54 6.88 58.54
N ILE A 406 -34.35 6.71 59.14
CA ILE A 406 -33.12 6.36 58.40
C ILE A 406 -33.25 4.97 57.79
N PHE A 407 -33.61 3.96 58.60
CA PHE A 407 -33.84 2.59 58.10
C PHE A 407 -34.94 2.55 57.03
N GLN A 408 -36.00 3.33 57.21
CA GLN A 408 -37.07 3.43 56.23
C GLN A 408 -36.61 4.06 54.91
N ARG A 409 -35.79 5.13 54.95
CA ARG A 409 -35.20 5.74 53.75
C ARG A 409 -34.25 4.80 53.03
N ASP A 410 -33.47 4.01 53.76
CA ASP A 410 -32.58 3.00 53.16
C ASP A 410 -33.40 1.93 52.43
N ALA A 411 -34.48 1.44 53.05
CA ALA A 411 -35.41 0.50 52.42
C ALA A 411 -36.09 1.10 51.18
N ASP A 412 -36.61 2.33 51.26
CA ASP A 412 -37.24 3.00 50.11
C ASP A 412 -36.25 3.26 48.97
N THR A 413 -35.00 3.63 49.28
CA THR A 413 -33.94 3.83 48.28
C THR A 413 -33.59 2.51 47.58
N ASN A 414 -33.40 1.43 48.35
CA ASN A 414 -33.15 0.10 47.79
C ASN A 414 -34.32 -0.38 46.92
N ARG A 415 -35.57 -0.06 47.30
CA ARG A 415 -36.77 -0.39 46.52
C ARG A 415 -36.78 0.37 45.19
N GLN A 416 -36.52 1.67 45.20
CA GLN A 416 -36.45 2.49 43.97
C GLN A 416 -35.33 2.01 43.02
N LEU A 417 -34.16 1.67 43.56
CA LEU A 417 -33.08 1.09 42.78
C LEU A 417 -33.48 -0.29 42.22
N TYR A 418 -34.17 -1.11 43.01
CA TYR A 418 -34.64 -2.43 42.57
C TYR A 418 -35.65 -2.31 41.44
N ASP A 419 -36.66 -1.45 41.57
CA ASP A 419 -37.70 -1.26 40.57
C ASP A 419 -37.15 -0.67 39.27
N SER A 420 -36.25 0.33 39.36
CA SER A 420 -35.61 0.91 38.18
C SER A 420 -34.72 -0.09 37.44
N LEU A 421 -33.94 -0.90 38.18
CA LEU A 421 -33.11 -1.94 37.59
C LEU A 421 -33.95 -3.09 37.00
N LEU A 422 -35.07 -3.43 37.65
CA LEU A 422 -36.02 -4.44 37.16
C LEU A 422 -36.71 -3.96 35.89
N GLN A 423 -37.10 -2.70 35.82
CA GLN A 423 -37.63 -2.10 34.60
C GLN A 423 -36.59 -2.18 33.47
N ARG A 424 -35.33 -1.80 33.74
CA ARG A 424 -34.26 -1.90 32.74
C ARG A 424 -34.01 -3.34 32.29
N TYR A 425 -34.06 -4.30 33.21
CA TYR A 425 -33.95 -5.73 32.90
C TYR A 425 -35.10 -6.21 32.00
N LYS A 426 -36.34 -5.78 32.28
CA LYS A 426 -37.52 -6.08 31.44
C LYS A 426 -37.41 -5.42 30.06
N GLU A 427 -36.96 -4.17 29.99
CA GLU A 427 -36.74 -3.44 28.72
C GLU A 427 -35.73 -4.14 27.83
N ILE A 428 -34.57 -4.55 28.35
CA ILE A 428 -33.57 -5.31 27.58
C ILE A 428 -34.14 -6.68 27.17
N GLY A 429 -34.99 -7.27 28.01
CA GLY A 429 -35.66 -8.53 27.67
C GLY A 429 -36.64 -8.43 26.50
N VAL A 430 -37.37 -7.32 26.38
CA VAL A 430 -38.31 -7.07 25.27
C VAL A 430 -37.57 -6.52 24.05
N ALA A 431 -36.73 -5.50 24.22
CA ALA A 431 -35.98 -4.86 23.13
C ALA A 431 -34.93 -5.79 22.50
N GLY A 432 -34.27 -6.64 23.30
CA GLY A 432 -33.34 -7.63 22.78
C GLY A 432 -33.99 -8.71 21.91
N SER A 433 -35.32 -8.85 21.94
CA SER A 433 -36.06 -9.82 21.11
C SER A 433 -36.47 -9.28 19.73
N VAL A 434 -36.55 -7.95 19.58
CA VAL A 434 -36.92 -7.28 18.32
C VAL A 434 -35.66 -6.71 17.68
N GLY A 435 -34.85 -7.60 17.12
CA GLY A 435 -33.57 -7.26 16.48
C GLY A 435 -33.77 -6.49 15.16
N ALA A 436 -33.88 -5.17 15.22
CA ALA A 436 -33.73 -4.32 14.05
C ALA A 436 -32.26 -4.40 13.59
N THR A 437 -31.96 -5.25 12.60
CA THR A 437 -30.61 -5.32 12.01
C THR A 437 -30.42 -4.11 11.11
N ASN A 438 -29.29 -3.44 11.24
CA ASN A 438 -28.91 -2.29 10.44
C ASN A 438 -28.37 -2.68 9.04
N ILE A 439 -28.48 -3.95 8.66
CA ILE A 439 -27.99 -4.51 7.40
C ILE A 439 -29.20 -5.08 6.66
N ALA A 440 -29.42 -4.63 5.43
CA ALA A 440 -30.48 -5.11 4.56
C ALA A 440 -29.89 -5.68 3.27
N VAL A 441 -30.44 -6.79 2.78
CA VAL A 441 -30.08 -7.33 1.47
C VAL A 441 -30.87 -6.56 0.41
N VAL A 442 -30.16 -5.90 -0.50
CA VAL A 442 -30.75 -5.08 -1.57
C VAL A 442 -30.96 -5.92 -2.83
N ASP A 443 -29.94 -6.67 -3.24
CA ASP A 443 -30.03 -7.56 -4.40
C ASP A 443 -29.35 -8.91 -4.11
N LEU A 444 -29.99 -9.98 -4.57
CA LEU A 444 -29.51 -11.35 -4.44
C LEU A 444 -28.67 -11.73 -5.66
N ALA A 445 -27.60 -12.48 -5.43
CA ALA A 445 -26.77 -13.00 -6.49
C ALA A 445 -27.55 -13.97 -7.40
N ARG A 446 -27.66 -13.58 -8.67
CA ARG A 446 -28.17 -14.43 -9.75
C ARG A 446 -27.07 -15.34 -10.29
N VAL A 447 -27.45 -16.48 -10.83
CA VAL A 447 -26.52 -17.40 -11.49
C VAL A 447 -26.01 -16.73 -12.77
N PRO A 448 -24.70 -16.49 -12.92
CA PRO A 448 -24.14 -15.82 -14.09
C PRO A 448 -24.25 -16.71 -15.33
N GLU A 449 -24.82 -16.18 -16.41
CA GLU A 449 -25.02 -16.89 -17.68
C GLU A 449 -23.77 -16.91 -18.57
N ARG A 450 -22.84 -15.96 -18.35
CA ARG A 450 -21.60 -15.83 -19.13
C ARG A 450 -20.39 -15.83 -18.20
N PRO A 451 -19.25 -16.40 -18.64
CA PRO A 451 -18.02 -16.33 -17.88
C PRO A 451 -17.52 -14.88 -17.79
N SER A 452 -17.13 -14.48 -16.60
CA SER A 452 -16.49 -13.19 -16.30
C SER A 452 -15.01 -13.13 -16.72
N GLY A 453 -14.35 -14.29 -16.83
CA GLY A 453 -12.96 -14.40 -17.25
C GLY A 453 -12.64 -15.80 -17.78
N PRO A 454 -11.51 -15.95 -18.49
CA PRO A 454 -10.55 -14.90 -18.87
C PRO A 454 -11.07 -14.00 -20.00
N SER A 455 -10.81 -12.69 -19.91
CA SER A 455 -11.25 -11.75 -20.93
C SER A 455 -10.32 -11.77 -22.14
N LEU A 456 -10.77 -12.40 -23.23
CA LEU A 456 -10.06 -12.47 -24.52
C LEU A 456 -9.41 -11.14 -24.95
N PRO A 457 -10.12 -9.99 -25.00
CA PRO A 457 -9.52 -8.75 -25.47
C PRO A 457 -8.40 -8.23 -24.56
N LYS A 458 -8.50 -8.40 -23.23
CA LYS A 458 -7.44 -7.93 -22.31
C LYS A 458 -6.20 -8.81 -22.40
N ASN A 459 -6.38 -10.13 -22.45
CA ASN A 459 -5.26 -11.06 -22.55
C ASN A 459 -4.53 -10.92 -23.88
N LEU A 460 -5.28 -10.71 -24.98
CA LEU A 460 -4.70 -10.49 -26.30
C LEU A 460 -3.92 -9.17 -26.35
N ALA A 461 -4.42 -8.11 -25.71
CA ALA A 461 -3.71 -6.84 -25.59
C ALA A 461 -2.39 -6.99 -24.80
N ILE A 462 -2.40 -7.75 -23.70
CA ILE A 462 -1.19 -8.06 -22.93
C ILE A 462 -0.19 -8.86 -23.77
N ALA A 463 -0.67 -9.90 -24.47
CA ALA A 463 0.17 -10.73 -25.33
C ALA A 463 0.77 -9.94 -26.50
N LEU A 464 0.01 -9.03 -27.11
CA LEU A 464 0.48 -8.12 -28.14
C LEU A 464 1.58 -7.19 -27.61
N LEU A 465 1.38 -6.59 -26.44
CA LEU A 465 2.35 -5.71 -25.81
C LEU A 465 3.66 -6.45 -25.51
N LEU A 466 3.57 -7.65 -24.91
CA LEU A 466 4.71 -8.53 -24.68
C LEU A 466 5.42 -8.91 -25.99
N GLY A 467 4.66 -9.23 -27.05
CA GLY A 467 5.20 -9.52 -28.37
C GLY A 467 5.99 -8.36 -28.97
N ILE A 468 5.48 -7.13 -28.84
CA ILE A 468 6.17 -5.91 -29.30
C ILE A 468 7.49 -5.71 -28.54
N VAL A 469 7.47 -5.86 -27.21
CA VAL A 469 8.67 -5.70 -26.38
C VAL A 469 9.73 -6.76 -26.73
N LEU A 470 9.31 -8.02 -26.89
CA LEU A 470 10.23 -9.10 -27.30
C LEU A 470 10.77 -8.89 -28.72
N ALA A 471 9.94 -8.45 -29.66
CA ALA A 471 10.37 -8.16 -31.02
C ALA A 471 11.38 -7.00 -31.06
N ALA A 472 11.13 -5.93 -30.32
CA ALA A 472 12.06 -4.81 -30.20
C ALA A 472 13.40 -5.25 -29.60
N GLY A 473 13.36 -6.05 -28.52
CA GLY A 473 14.56 -6.62 -27.91
C GLY A 473 15.36 -7.50 -28.87
N ALA A 474 14.68 -8.40 -29.60
CA ALA A 474 15.33 -9.28 -30.57
C ALA A 474 15.99 -8.50 -31.72
N VAL A 475 15.29 -7.51 -32.30
CA VAL A 475 15.84 -6.65 -33.34
C VAL A 475 17.05 -5.87 -32.84
N PHE A 476 16.95 -5.28 -31.65
CA PHE A 476 18.07 -4.57 -31.03
C PHE A 476 19.28 -5.48 -30.82
N THR A 477 19.08 -6.70 -30.33
CA THR A 477 20.19 -7.65 -30.15
C THR A 477 20.79 -8.11 -31.47
N LEU A 478 19.98 -8.34 -32.50
CA LEU A 478 20.48 -8.75 -33.82
C LEU A 478 21.24 -7.63 -34.51
N GLU A 479 20.83 -6.37 -34.33
CA GLU A 479 21.54 -5.22 -34.89
C GLU A 479 22.85 -4.92 -34.14
N GLN A 480 22.99 -5.34 -32.88
CA GLN A 480 24.24 -5.23 -32.11
C GLN A 480 25.28 -6.32 -32.43
N ILE A 481 24.89 -7.40 -33.12
CA ILE A 481 25.79 -8.50 -33.44
C ILE A 481 26.56 -8.17 -34.72
N ASP A 482 27.80 -7.69 -34.53
CA ASP A 482 28.89 -7.45 -35.49
C ASP A 482 28.46 -7.05 -36.93
N GLU A 483 28.34 -5.73 -37.17
CA GLU A 483 28.21 -5.19 -38.52
C GLU A 483 29.59 -5.08 -39.22
N GLY A 484 29.70 -5.67 -40.42
CA GLY A 484 30.80 -5.40 -41.35
C GLY A 484 30.70 -4.02 -42.01
N ILE A 485 31.67 -3.66 -42.83
CA ILE A 485 31.67 -2.35 -43.51
C ILE A 485 30.62 -2.35 -44.63
N ARG A 486 29.51 -1.64 -44.42
CA ARG A 486 28.43 -1.49 -45.42
C ARG A 486 28.63 -0.33 -46.38
N ASN A 487 29.05 0.82 -45.85
CA ASN A 487 29.29 2.02 -46.65
C ASN A 487 30.81 2.19 -46.86
N PRO A 488 31.32 2.18 -48.11
CA PRO A 488 32.74 2.33 -48.39
C PRO A 488 33.33 3.64 -47.82
N THR A 489 32.57 4.74 -47.72
CA THR A 489 33.08 5.98 -47.10
C THR A 489 33.44 5.81 -45.62
N ASN A 490 32.84 4.83 -44.93
CA ASN A 490 33.13 4.60 -43.52
C ASN A 490 34.51 3.95 -43.30
N VAL A 491 35.20 3.51 -44.36
CA VAL A 491 36.57 2.97 -44.27
C VAL A 491 37.52 4.00 -43.62
N GLU A 492 37.46 5.25 -44.06
CA GLU A 492 38.33 6.30 -43.55
C GLU A 492 38.07 6.60 -42.07
N SER A 493 36.81 6.72 -41.67
CA SER A 493 36.44 7.03 -40.30
C SER A 493 36.65 5.85 -39.32
N LEU A 494 36.45 4.61 -39.78
CA LEU A 494 36.52 3.42 -38.91
C LEU A 494 37.91 2.80 -38.83
N LEU A 495 38.70 2.90 -39.90
CA LEU A 495 40.00 2.24 -40.06
C LEU A 495 41.18 3.21 -40.16
N ALA A 496 40.95 4.51 -40.35
CA ALA A 496 41.98 5.52 -40.58
C ALA A 496 42.89 5.19 -41.78
N LEU A 497 42.31 4.60 -42.82
CA LEU A 497 42.96 4.32 -44.10
C LEU A 497 42.19 5.00 -45.23
N PRO A 498 42.87 5.51 -46.26
CA PRO A 498 42.18 6.04 -47.43
C PRO A 498 41.44 4.92 -48.17
N LEU A 499 40.25 5.24 -48.68
CA LEU A 499 39.51 4.36 -49.57
C LEU A 499 40.13 4.47 -50.98
N LEU A 500 40.80 3.42 -51.43
CA LEU A 500 41.40 3.39 -52.77
C LEU A 500 40.35 3.09 -53.85
N GLY A 501 39.32 2.31 -53.52
CA GLY A 501 38.28 1.96 -54.46
C GLY A 501 37.14 1.16 -53.83
N ALA A 502 35.95 1.38 -54.38
CA ALA A 502 34.76 0.59 -54.11
C ALA A 502 34.48 -0.28 -55.33
N ILE A 503 34.65 -1.59 -55.19
CA ILE A 503 34.55 -2.57 -56.27
C ILE A 503 33.15 -3.22 -56.22
N PRO A 504 32.34 -3.07 -57.27
CA PRO A 504 30.98 -3.61 -57.29
C PRO A 504 31.00 -5.14 -57.35
N GLN A 505 29.90 -5.76 -56.94
CA GLN A 505 29.71 -7.20 -57.13
C GLN A 505 29.62 -7.54 -58.62
N ALA A 506 30.41 -8.52 -59.06
CA ALA A 506 30.37 -9.03 -60.44
C ALA A 506 28.97 -9.55 -60.79
N ARG A 507 28.51 -9.30 -62.02
CA ARG A 507 27.25 -9.87 -62.52
C ARG A 507 27.47 -11.24 -63.15
N GLU A 508 28.63 -11.43 -63.75
CA GLU A 508 29.05 -12.64 -64.47
C GLU A 508 30.43 -13.12 -63.95
N ASP A 509 31.32 -13.60 -64.82
CA ASP A 509 32.67 -14.04 -64.44
C ASP A 509 33.53 -12.86 -64.01
N ALA A 510 33.76 -12.75 -62.69
CA ALA A 510 34.54 -11.68 -62.08
C ALA A 510 35.98 -11.56 -62.63
N ALA A 511 36.60 -12.66 -63.06
CA ALA A 511 37.95 -12.63 -63.61
C ALA A 511 37.97 -12.04 -65.03
N GLN A 512 36.95 -12.37 -65.83
CA GLN A 512 36.76 -11.84 -67.18
C GLN A 512 36.31 -10.37 -67.14
N GLU A 513 35.42 -10.01 -66.22
CA GLU A 513 35.01 -8.64 -66.00
C GLU A 513 36.19 -7.78 -65.53
N ALA A 514 36.96 -8.20 -64.53
CA ALA A 514 38.15 -7.45 -64.07
C ALA A 514 39.19 -7.24 -65.17
N ARG A 515 39.26 -8.15 -66.15
CA ARG A 515 40.07 -7.99 -67.35
C ARG A 515 39.45 -7.08 -68.38
N THR A 516 38.16 -6.86 -68.44
CA THR A 516 37.55 -6.09 -69.54
C THR A 516 37.51 -4.61 -69.17
N PHE A 517 38.11 -3.73 -69.99
CA PHE A 517 38.23 -2.31 -69.65
C PHE A 517 36.86 -1.61 -69.49
N TYR A 518 35.91 -1.93 -70.35
CA TYR A 518 34.56 -1.34 -70.35
C TYR A 518 33.57 -2.05 -69.40
N SER A 519 34.04 -2.95 -68.53
CA SER A 519 33.20 -3.54 -67.50
C SER A 519 33.17 -2.65 -66.26
N GLN A 520 32.13 -2.80 -65.43
CA GLN A 520 32.03 -2.07 -64.16
C GLN A 520 33.19 -2.38 -63.21
N LEU A 521 33.69 -3.62 -63.22
CA LEU A 521 34.86 -4.05 -62.45
C LEU A 521 36.16 -3.43 -63.00
N GLY A 522 36.34 -3.43 -64.32
CA GLY A 522 37.53 -2.89 -64.98
C GLY A 522 37.67 -1.38 -64.76
N GLU A 523 36.58 -0.63 -64.85
CA GLU A 523 36.54 0.81 -64.58
C GLU A 523 36.81 1.12 -63.10
N ALA A 524 36.26 0.30 -62.19
CA ALA A 524 36.52 0.42 -60.75
C ALA A 524 38.02 0.18 -60.43
N TYR A 525 38.67 -0.79 -61.05
CA TYR A 525 40.11 -1.02 -60.87
C TYR A 525 40.98 0.05 -61.55
N PHE A 526 40.54 0.63 -62.67
CA PHE A 526 41.22 1.77 -63.29
C PHE A 526 41.17 3.03 -62.40
N SER A 527 40.01 3.28 -61.78
CA SER A 527 39.83 4.33 -60.78
C SER A 527 40.71 4.07 -59.55
N THR A 528 40.73 2.82 -59.07
CA THR A 528 41.58 2.38 -57.94
C THR A 528 43.05 2.62 -58.23
N ARG A 529 43.52 2.25 -59.42
CA ARG A 529 44.91 2.50 -59.84
C ARG A 529 45.25 3.99 -59.80
N THR A 530 44.34 4.84 -60.25
CA THR A 530 44.53 6.30 -60.24
C THR A 530 44.59 6.83 -58.81
N ALA A 531 43.70 6.37 -57.93
CA ALA A 531 43.73 6.70 -56.50
C ALA A 531 45.04 6.23 -55.83
N LEU A 532 45.50 5.01 -56.16
CA LEU A 532 46.77 4.47 -55.65
C LEU A 532 47.96 5.32 -56.09
N ALA A 533 48.03 5.74 -57.36
CA ALA A 533 49.10 6.60 -57.87
C ALA A 533 49.13 7.98 -57.17
N LEU A 534 47.97 8.48 -56.72
CA LEU A 534 47.84 9.74 -55.97
C LEU A 534 48.12 9.57 -54.47
N ALA A 535 47.89 8.39 -53.92
CA ALA A 535 48.19 8.07 -52.51
C ALA A 535 49.71 7.99 -52.25
N THR A 536 50.51 7.79 -53.30
CA THR A 536 51.97 7.68 -53.29
C THR A 536 52.66 8.95 -53.76
N THR A 537 53.78 9.34 -53.15
CA THR A 537 54.53 10.56 -53.49
C THR A 537 55.29 10.52 -54.81
N HIS A 538 55.51 9.33 -55.38
CA HIS A 538 56.38 9.12 -56.54
C HIS A 538 55.68 8.33 -57.67
N GLY A 539 54.35 8.30 -57.63
CA GLY A 539 53.53 7.50 -58.53
C GLY A 539 53.43 6.04 -58.09
N LEU A 540 52.92 5.17 -58.98
CA LEU A 540 52.62 3.77 -58.65
C LEU A 540 53.83 3.03 -58.05
N PRO A 541 53.64 2.26 -56.97
CA PRO A 541 54.72 1.53 -56.33
C PRO A 541 55.29 0.46 -57.27
N ARG A 542 56.60 0.20 -57.18
CA ARG A 542 57.26 -0.82 -58.03
C ARG A 542 56.90 -2.24 -57.59
N THR A 543 56.64 -2.45 -56.31
CA THR A 543 56.17 -3.72 -55.74
C THR A 543 54.98 -3.47 -54.83
N LEU A 544 53.86 -4.15 -55.11
CA LEU A 544 52.59 -3.95 -54.41
C LEU A 544 52.02 -5.28 -53.92
N ALA A 545 51.87 -5.44 -52.61
CA ALA A 545 51.14 -6.57 -52.05
C ALA A 545 49.63 -6.31 -52.02
N VAL A 546 48.83 -7.29 -52.44
CA VAL A 546 47.37 -7.27 -52.30
C VAL A 546 47.00 -8.39 -51.36
N THR A 547 46.42 -8.03 -50.21
CA THR A 547 46.08 -8.98 -49.14
C THR A 547 44.68 -8.71 -48.62
N SER A 548 44.06 -9.68 -47.96
CA SER A 548 42.74 -9.53 -47.36
C SER A 548 42.73 -9.87 -45.87
N THR A 549 41.64 -9.56 -45.18
CA THR A 549 41.44 -9.97 -43.80
C THR A 549 41.09 -11.44 -43.71
N GLN A 550 40.19 -11.92 -44.57
CA GLN A 550 39.67 -13.30 -44.58
C GLN A 550 39.81 -13.95 -45.97
N PRO A 551 39.77 -15.30 -46.05
CA PRO A 551 39.65 -16.00 -47.33
C PRO A 551 38.36 -15.59 -48.07
N GLY A 552 38.44 -15.45 -49.40
CA GLY A 552 37.25 -15.21 -50.23
C GLY A 552 36.84 -13.76 -50.42
N GLU A 553 37.53 -12.78 -49.83
CA GLU A 553 37.20 -11.34 -49.97
C GLU A 553 37.54 -10.75 -51.35
N GLY A 554 38.06 -11.55 -52.29
CA GLY A 554 38.34 -11.10 -53.66
C GLY A 554 39.77 -10.62 -53.92
N LYS A 555 40.71 -10.83 -52.98
CA LYS A 555 42.15 -10.46 -53.09
C LYS A 555 42.79 -10.78 -54.45
N SER A 556 42.63 -12.02 -54.94
CA SER A 556 43.28 -12.52 -56.16
C SER A 556 42.67 -11.90 -57.42
N ILE A 557 41.35 -11.63 -57.39
CA ILE A 557 40.66 -10.89 -58.47
C ILE A 557 41.10 -9.43 -58.45
N SER A 558 41.26 -8.82 -57.27
CA SER A 558 41.74 -7.45 -57.14
C SER A 558 43.20 -7.31 -57.54
N ALA A 559 44.06 -8.28 -57.24
CA ALA A 559 45.44 -8.33 -57.69
C ALA A 559 45.52 -8.41 -59.23
N LEU A 560 44.72 -9.28 -59.85
CA LEU A 560 44.61 -9.38 -61.30
C LEU A 560 44.06 -8.09 -61.94
N GLY A 561 42.99 -7.52 -61.38
CA GLY A 561 42.35 -6.30 -61.87
C GLY A 561 43.29 -5.10 -61.81
N LEU A 562 43.99 -4.92 -60.68
CA LEU A 562 45.03 -3.89 -60.54
C LEU A 562 46.19 -4.11 -61.52
N ALA A 563 46.69 -5.34 -61.66
CA ALA A 563 47.77 -5.63 -62.58
C ALA A 563 47.40 -5.32 -64.05
N CYS A 564 46.17 -5.65 -64.45
CA CYS A 564 45.64 -5.31 -65.77
C CYS A 564 45.47 -3.79 -65.94
N ALA A 565 44.99 -3.08 -64.91
CA ALA A 565 44.82 -1.63 -64.96
C ALA A 565 46.16 -0.89 -65.06
N ILE A 566 47.21 -1.39 -64.38
CA ILE A 566 48.57 -0.83 -64.45
C ILE A 566 49.18 -1.05 -65.83
N GLY A 567 49.11 -2.26 -66.38
CA GLY A 567 49.71 -2.58 -67.69
C GLY A 567 49.17 -1.70 -68.81
N ARG A 568 47.84 -1.49 -68.83
CA ARG A 568 47.09 -0.73 -69.86
C ARG A 568 47.45 0.74 -70.05
N GLN A 569 48.39 1.29 -69.31
CA GLN A 569 48.80 2.68 -69.45
C GLN A 569 49.34 2.97 -70.87
N MET A 570 49.00 4.13 -71.45
CA MET A 570 49.60 4.59 -72.70
C MET A 570 51.12 4.74 -72.51
N GLY A 571 51.88 3.78 -73.04
CA GLY A 571 53.33 3.63 -72.80
C GLY A 571 53.77 2.20 -72.55
N GLY A 572 52.84 1.28 -72.24
CA GLY A 572 53.05 -0.16 -72.23
C GLY A 572 53.95 -0.68 -71.11
N LYS A 573 53.51 -0.50 -69.87
CA LYS A 573 54.29 -0.89 -68.67
C LYS A 573 54.28 -2.40 -68.51
N LYS A 574 55.47 -3.00 -68.36
CA LYS A 574 55.59 -4.45 -68.14
C LYS A 574 55.21 -4.77 -66.70
N VAL A 575 54.09 -5.46 -66.52
CA VAL A 575 53.59 -5.85 -65.19
C VAL A 575 53.76 -7.34 -64.99
N LEU A 576 54.22 -7.72 -63.80
CA LEU A 576 54.23 -9.11 -63.34
C LEU A 576 53.19 -9.30 -62.24
N LEU A 577 52.29 -10.26 -62.41
CA LEU A 577 51.42 -10.74 -61.34
C LEU A 577 52.05 -11.98 -60.70
N LEU A 578 52.43 -11.86 -59.43
CA LEU A 578 53.11 -12.90 -58.67
C LEU A 578 52.13 -13.49 -57.64
N ASP A 579 51.89 -14.79 -57.72
CA ASP A 579 51.05 -15.53 -56.77
C ASP A 579 51.90 -15.99 -55.57
N ALA A 580 51.83 -15.26 -54.47
CA ALA A 580 52.51 -15.61 -53.22
C ALA A 580 51.60 -16.38 -52.25
N ASP A 581 50.34 -16.63 -52.62
CA ASP A 581 49.43 -17.51 -51.88
C ASP A 581 49.72 -18.98 -52.21
N MET A 582 50.83 -19.50 -51.67
CA MET A 582 51.22 -20.90 -51.85
C MET A 582 50.28 -21.89 -51.15
N ARG A 583 49.36 -21.42 -50.29
CA ARG A 583 48.40 -22.26 -49.56
C ARG A 583 47.16 -22.55 -50.37
N SER A 584 46.63 -21.54 -51.05
CA SER A 584 45.44 -21.63 -51.89
C SER A 584 45.66 -20.88 -53.21
N PRO A 585 46.62 -21.33 -54.05
CA PRO A 585 47.01 -20.61 -55.26
C PRO A 585 45.87 -20.56 -56.24
N SER A 586 45.58 -19.37 -56.77
CA SER A 586 44.41 -19.13 -57.64
C SER A 586 44.74 -18.37 -58.92
N VAL A 587 45.89 -17.70 -58.97
CA VAL A 587 46.27 -16.88 -60.13
C VAL A 587 46.43 -17.71 -61.39
N HIS A 588 46.97 -18.93 -61.26
CA HIS A 588 47.15 -19.84 -62.40
C HIS A 588 45.81 -20.21 -63.06
N THR A 589 44.76 -20.46 -62.25
CA THR A 589 43.41 -20.73 -62.74
C THR A 589 42.80 -19.48 -63.35
N LEU A 590 42.93 -18.34 -62.67
CA LEU A 590 42.41 -17.07 -63.18
C LEU A 590 43.00 -16.81 -64.56
N THR A 591 44.33 -16.88 -64.71
CA THR A 591 45.09 -16.51 -65.93
C THR A 591 45.23 -17.62 -66.97
N ASN A 592 44.67 -18.80 -66.72
CA ASN A 592 44.70 -19.97 -67.61
C ASN A 592 46.13 -20.42 -67.98
N VAL A 593 47.01 -20.48 -66.98
CA VAL A 593 48.40 -20.95 -67.10
C VAL A 593 48.65 -22.17 -66.22
N ARG A 594 49.73 -22.92 -66.48
CA ARG A 594 50.06 -24.14 -65.71
C ARG A 594 50.78 -23.79 -64.41
N ASN A 595 50.51 -24.51 -63.32
CA ASN A 595 51.14 -24.31 -62.01
C ASN A 595 52.19 -25.41 -61.69
N GLU A 596 53.01 -25.78 -62.67
CA GLU A 596 54.06 -26.80 -62.51
C GLU A 596 55.38 -26.21 -61.97
N GLY A 597 55.66 -24.95 -62.32
CA GLY A 597 56.76 -24.12 -61.80
C GLY A 597 56.24 -22.87 -61.10
N GLY A 598 57.09 -22.16 -60.36
CA GLY A 598 56.66 -20.94 -59.67
C GLY A 598 57.50 -20.49 -58.48
N LEU A 599 56.92 -19.62 -57.66
CA LEU A 599 57.56 -18.97 -56.52
C LEU A 599 58.14 -19.97 -55.51
N SER A 600 57.40 -21.04 -55.18
CA SER A 600 57.85 -22.08 -54.24
C SER A 600 59.18 -22.71 -54.63
N LEU A 601 59.42 -22.96 -55.92
CA LEU A 601 60.69 -23.51 -56.41
C LEU A 601 61.82 -22.47 -56.34
N LEU A 602 61.53 -21.21 -56.67
CA LEU A 602 62.51 -20.10 -56.58
C LEU A 602 62.96 -19.85 -55.14
N LEU A 603 62.03 -19.94 -54.19
CA LEU A 603 62.32 -19.84 -52.76
C LEU A 603 63.05 -21.08 -52.23
N ALA A 604 62.83 -22.26 -52.83
CA ALA A 604 63.52 -23.50 -52.47
C ALA A 604 64.94 -23.62 -53.08
N GLY A 605 65.41 -22.62 -53.83
CA GLY A 605 66.78 -22.55 -54.34
C GLY A 605 66.94 -22.72 -55.85
N GLU A 606 65.85 -22.76 -56.63
CA GLU A 606 65.94 -22.67 -58.09
C GLU A 606 66.55 -21.32 -58.51
N GLU A 607 67.56 -21.35 -59.40
CA GLU A 607 68.31 -20.15 -59.81
C GLU A 607 67.75 -19.50 -61.08
N ASN A 608 66.99 -20.24 -61.89
CA ASN A 608 66.44 -19.70 -63.13
C ASN A 608 65.14 -18.91 -62.91
N ILE A 609 65.25 -17.70 -62.36
CA ILE A 609 64.11 -16.80 -62.06
C ILE A 609 63.23 -16.57 -63.29
N LEU A 610 63.82 -16.17 -64.42
CA LEU A 610 63.07 -15.84 -65.64
C LEU A 610 62.43 -17.07 -66.30
N GLY A 611 63.02 -18.26 -66.14
CA GLY A 611 62.47 -19.51 -66.66
C GLY A 611 61.18 -19.95 -65.97
N GLN A 612 60.91 -19.44 -64.77
CA GLN A 612 59.67 -19.72 -64.02
C GLN A 612 58.53 -18.73 -64.33
N VAL A 613 58.82 -17.64 -65.06
CA VAL A 613 57.82 -16.64 -65.44
C VAL A 613 57.11 -17.06 -66.72
N GLN A 614 55.78 -16.99 -66.73
CA GLN A 614 54.94 -17.37 -67.86
C GLN A 614 54.26 -16.14 -68.49
N SER A 615 54.26 -16.07 -69.82
CA SER A 615 53.50 -15.07 -70.56
C SER A 615 52.01 -15.41 -70.57
N THR A 616 51.15 -14.40 -70.46
CA THR A 616 49.69 -14.58 -70.52
C THR A 616 49.12 -14.12 -71.86
N HIS A 617 47.84 -14.42 -72.11
CA HIS A 617 47.08 -13.86 -73.24
C HIS A 617 46.69 -12.38 -73.03
N ILE A 618 46.98 -11.81 -71.86
CA ILE A 618 46.66 -10.43 -71.51
C ILE A 618 47.87 -9.56 -71.90
N PRO A 619 47.68 -8.50 -72.70
CA PRO A 619 48.78 -7.62 -73.10
C PRO A 619 49.56 -7.09 -71.90
N GLU A 620 50.89 -7.11 -72.01
CA GLU A 620 51.83 -6.52 -71.05
C GLU A 620 51.81 -7.10 -69.63
N LEU A 621 51.10 -8.23 -69.45
CA LEU A 621 51.01 -8.96 -68.19
C LEU A 621 51.71 -10.33 -68.28
N ALA A 622 52.74 -10.51 -67.46
CA ALA A 622 53.32 -11.82 -67.18
C ALA A 622 52.86 -12.33 -65.81
N VAL A 623 52.96 -13.63 -65.59
CA VAL A 623 52.57 -14.27 -64.33
C VAL A 623 53.70 -15.13 -63.79
N LEU A 624 53.97 -15.00 -62.50
CA LEU A 624 54.74 -15.97 -61.73
C LEU A 624 53.76 -16.68 -60.80
N THR A 625 53.45 -17.93 -61.11
CA THR A 625 52.53 -18.75 -60.31
C THR A 625 53.17 -19.16 -58.97
N ALA A 626 52.37 -19.62 -58.01
CA ALA A 626 52.89 -20.04 -56.71
C ALA A 626 53.77 -21.30 -56.79
N GLY A 627 53.54 -22.14 -57.81
CA GLY A 627 54.17 -23.45 -57.97
C GLY A 627 53.55 -24.52 -57.05
N PRO A 628 54.21 -25.68 -56.91
CA PRO A 628 53.74 -26.76 -56.05
C PRO A 628 53.71 -26.34 -54.57
N THR A 629 52.67 -26.76 -53.83
CA THR A 629 52.50 -26.41 -52.42
C THR A 629 53.70 -26.88 -51.58
N PRO A 630 54.45 -25.97 -50.94
CA PRO A 630 55.60 -26.34 -50.11
C PRO A 630 55.15 -26.88 -48.74
N PRO A 631 56.01 -27.65 -48.03
CA PRO A 631 55.71 -28.13 -46.68
C PRO A 631 55.54 -26.99 -45.66
N SER A 632 56.23 -25.86 -45.85
CA SER A 632 56.11 -24.66 -45.01
C SER A 632 56.31 -23.38 -45.83
N ALA A 633 55.21 -22.70 -46.17
CA ALA A 633 55.25 -21.42 -46.90
C ALA A 633 55.91 -20.29 -46.09
N ALA A 634 55.61 -20.20 -44.79
CA ALA A 634 56.13 -19.15 -43.90
C ALA A 634 57.66 -19.22 -43.75
N GLU A 635 58.23 -20.42 -43.68
CA GLU A 635 59.67 -20.63 -43.53
C GLU A 635 60.42 -20.18 -44.78
N LEU A 636 59.93 -20.53 -45.97
CA LEU A 636 60.48 -20.07 -47.23
C LEU A 636 60.43 -18.53 -47.36
N LEU A 637 59.32 -17.91 -46.95
CA LEU A 637 59.11 -16.46 -46.98
C LEU A 637 59.89 -15.70 -45.90
N SER A 638 60.40 -16.38 -44.87
CA SER A 638 61.19 -15.76 -43.79
C SER A 638 62.65 -15.50 -44.16
N THR A 639 63.11 -16.08 -45.28
CA THR A 639 64.47 -15.92 -45.80
C THR A 639 64.59 -14.68 -46.69
N ASP A 640 65.80 -14.16 -46.86
CA ASP A 640 66.08 -13.02 -47.76
C ASP A 640 65.87 -13.38 -49.25
N ARG A 641 65.72 -14.67 -49.58
CA ARG A 641 65.54 -15.16 -50.96
C ARG A 641 64.34 -14.54 -51.65
N PHE A 642 63.26 -14.22 -50.93
CA PHE A 642 62.10 -13.58 -51.53
C PHE A 642 62.43 -12.16 -52.02
N HIS A 643 63.25 -11.42 -51.26
CA HIS A 643 63.75 -10.11 -51.67
C HIS A 643 64.64 -10.22 -52.90
N ASP A 644 65.58 -11.18 -52.92
CA ASP A 644 66.46 -11.43 -54.09
C ASP A 644 65.67 -11.74 -55.36
N VAL A 645 64.59 -12.54 -55.23
CA VAL A 645 63.70 -12.87 -56.34
C VAL A 645 62.97 -11.63 -56.84
N LEU A 646 62.44 -10.79 -55.94
CA LEU A 646 61.79 -9.53 -56.33
C LEU A 646 62.76 -8.59 -57.04
N ASP A 647 63.98 -8.42 -56.54
CA ASP A 647 65.00 -7.56 -57.16
C ASP A 647 65.36 -8.03 -58.57
N GLY A 648 65.57 -9.34 -58.77
CA GLY A 648 65.84 -9.91 -60.09
C GLY A 648 64.68 -9.73 -61.07
N LEU A 649 63.43 -9.78 -60.59
CA LEU A 649 62.25 -9.52 -61.41
C LEU A 649 62.10 -8.03 -61.76
N LEU A 650 62.46 -7.14 -60.84
CA LEU A 650 62.42 -5.68 -61.03
C LEU A 650 63.41 -5.16 -62.09
N GLU A 651 64.38 -5.97 -62.53
CA GLU A 651 65.24 -5.63 -63.67
C GLU A 651 64.48 -5.68 -65.02
N ARG A 652 63.38 -6.47 -65.08
CA ARG A 652 62.65 -6.76 -66.33
C ARG A 652 61.22 -6.23 -66.34
N TYR A 653 60.64 -6.03 -65.17
CA TYR A 653 59.28 -5.56 -64.99
C TYR A 653 59.27 -4.19 -64.31
N ASP A 654 58.40 -3.30 -64.79
CA ASP A 654 58.22 -1.97 -64.21
C ASP A 654 57.53 -2.06 -62.85
N HIS A 655 56.52 -2.94 -62.76
CA HIS A 655 55.69 -3.15 -61.58
C HIS A 655 55.47 -4.65 -61.32
N ILE A 656 55.49 -5.04 -60.04
CA ILE A 656 55.16 -6.38 -59.58
C ILE A 656 53.97 -6.28 -58.61
N VAL A 657 52.86 -6.93 -58.96
CA VAL A 657 51.67 -7.06 -58.09
C VAL A 657 51.70 -8.45 -57.46
N VAL A 658 51.71 -8.51 -56.14
CA VAL A 658 51.86 -9.75 -55.36
C VAL A 658 50.52 -10.12 -54.73
N ASP A 659 49.90 -11.21 -55.17
CA ASP A 659 48.72 -11.79 -54.53
C ASP A 659 49.14 -12.52 -53.25
N CYS A 660 48.66 -12.06 -52.09
CA CYS A 660 49.07 -12.55 -50.78
C CYS A 660 47.96 -13.37 -50.11
N PRO A 661 48.29 -14.36 -49.27
CA PRO A 661 47.29 -15.04 -48.43
C PRO A 661 46.62 -14.07 -47.44
N PRO A 662 45.43 -14.40 -46.89
CA PRO A 662 44.75 -13.54 -45.92
C PRO A 662 45.53 -13.40 -44.59
N ILE A 663 45.43 -12.23 -43.95
CA ILE A 663 46.22 -11.84 -42.76
C ILE A 663 45.75 -12.57 -41.49
N LEU A 664 44.45 -12.83 -41.37
CA LEU A 664 43.85 -13.27 -40.13
C LEU A 664 44.14 -14.77 -39.93
N GLY A 665 45.17 -15.05 -39.13
CA GLY A 665 45.60 -16.39 -38.76
C GLY A 665 46.95 -16.85 -39.33
N LEU A 666 47.58 -16.09 -40.25
CA LEU A 666 48.79 -16.52 -40.96
C LEU A 666 49.94 -15.50 -40.83
N ALA A 667 51.19 -15.99 -40.87
CA ALA A 667 52.41 -15.16 -40.83
C ALA A 667 52.88 -14.70 -42.22
N ASP A 668 52.36 -15.32 -43.28
CA ASP A 668 52.86 -15.20 -44.65
C ASP A 668 52.69 -13.77 -45.21
N ALA A 669 51.50 -13.15 -45.07
CA ALA A 669 51.25 -11.81 -45.61
C ALA A 669 52.08 -10.69 -44.95
N PRO A 670 52.27 -10.66 -43.61
CA PRO A 670 53.21 -9.73 -42.99
C PRO A 670 54.67 -9.90 -43.44
N LEU A 671 55.11 -11.14 -43.75
CA LEU A 671 56.46 -11.40 -44.25
C LEU A 671 56.64 -10.90 -45.69
N ILE A 672 55.67 -11.18 -46.56
CA ILE A 672 55.65 -10.69 -47.94
C ILE A 672 55.60 -9.17 -47.97
N GLY A 673 54.75 -8.56 -47.13
CA GLY A 673 54.59 -7.11 -47.05
C GLY A 673 55.90 -6.37 -46.76
N ARG A 674 56.82 -7.01 -46.02
CA ARG A 674 58.12 -6.42 -45.64
C ARG A 674 59.11 -6.36 -46.81
N ALA A 675 58.93 -7.22 -47.81
CA ALA A 675 59.77 -7.27 -49.00
C ALA A 675 59.23 -6.44 -50.17
N VAL A 676 58.04 -5.84 -50.01
CA VAL A 676 57.44 -4.95 -51.02
C VAL A 676 57.39 -3.51 -50.51
N GLU A 677 57.18 -2.56 -51.42
CA GLU A 677 57.11 -1.13 -51.09
C GLU A 677 55.89 -0.79 -50.21
N GLY A 678 54.77 -1.48 -50.46
CA GLY A 678 53.60 -1.39 -49.61
C GLY A 678 52.47 -2.32 -50.05
N SER A 679 51.35 -2.20 -49.34
CA SER A 679 50.24 -3.14 -49.43
C SER A 679 48.89 -2.44 -49.56
N VAL A 680 47.95 -3.11 -50.23
CA VAL A 680 46.54 -2.74 -50.31
C VAL A 680 45.72 -3.80 -49.57
N LEU A 681 44.86 -3.35 -48.66
CA LEU A 681 43.98 -4.24 -47.91
C LEU A 681 42.63 -4.38 -48.61
N VAL A 682 42.28 -5.60 -49.01
CA VAL A 682 40.98 -5.94 -49.58
C VAL A 682 40.03 -6.37 -48.46
N ILE A 683 38.83 -5.79 -48.44
CA ILE A 683 37.79 -6.01 -47.44
C ILE A 683 36.48 -6.28 -48.18
N GLU A 684 35.80 -7.37 -47.87
CA GLU A 684 34.49 -7.64 -48.45
C GLU A 684 33.38 -6.85 -47.73
N ALA A 685 32.50 -6.23 -48.50
CA ALA A 685 31.35 -5.49 -47.98
C ALA A 685 30.46 -6.38 -47.10
N GLU A 686 30.06 -5.87 -45.95
CA GLU A 686 29.20 -6.54 -44.96
C GLU A 686 29.68 -7.90 -44.40
N SER A 687 30.90 -8.34 -44.72
CA SER A 687 31.40 -9.68 -44.34
C SER A 687 32.24 -9.65 -43.06
N ALA A 688 33.42 -9.05 -43.08
CA ALA A 688 34.31 -9.02 -41.92
C ALA A 688 33.90 -7.94 -40.92
N SER A 689 33.82 -8.27 -39.62
CA SER A 689 33.54 -7.28 -38.58
C SER A 689 34.66 -6.24 -38.50
N VAL A 690 34.31 -4.98 -38.20
CA VAL A 690 35.28 -3.87 -38.08
C VAL A 690 36.42 -4.21 -37.10
N ARG A 691 36.10 -4.94 -36.04
CA ARG A 691 37.09 -5.43 -35.07
C ARG A 691 38.10 -6.40 -35.71
N SER A 692 37.62 -7.32 -36.53
CA SER A 692 38.47 -8.29 -37.25
C SER A 692 39.39 -7.60 -38.25
N ILE A 693 38.85 -6.62 -38.99
CA ILE A 693 39.61 -5.80 -39.94
C ILE A 693 40.70 -5.00 -39.22
N ARG A 694 40.37 -4.35 -38.10
CA ARG A 694 41.34 -3.59 -37.29
C ARG A 694 42.45 -4.49 -36.74
N ASN A 695 42.13 -5.74 -36.38
CA ASN A 695 43.14 -6.69 -35.94
C ASN A 695 44.09 -7.11 -37.08
N ALA A 696 43.58 -7.29 -38.30
CA ALA A 696 44.40 -7.55 -39.48
C ALA A 696 45.33 -6.35 -39.77
N LEU A 697 44.81 -5.12 -39.70
CA LEU A 697 45.62 -3.91 -39.85
C LEU A 697 46.74 -3.80 -38.81
N ARG A 698 46.44 -4.06 -37.54
CA ARG A 698 47.46 -4.07 -36.49
C ARG A 698 48.56 -5.09 -36.77
N ARG A 699 48.23 -6.27 -37.31
CA ARG A 699 49.23 -7.28 -37.67
C ARG A 699 50.15 -6.81 -38.80
N LEU A 700 49.61 -6.17 -39.83
CA LEU A 700 50.41 -5.56 -40.89
C LEU A 700 51.33 -4.47 -40.32
N GLN A 701 50.80 -3.60 -39.46
CA GLN A 701 51.57 -2.53 -38.81
C GLN A 701 52.70 -3.05 -37.91
N VAL A 702 52.45 -4.12 -37.13
CA VAL A 702 53.49 -4.78 -36.32
C VAL A 702 54.59 -5.36 -37.19
N GLY A 703 54.27 -5.83 -38.40
CA GLY A 703 55.24 -6.28 -39.40
C GLY A 703 55.98 -5.14 -40.12
N HIS A 704 55.79 -3.88 -39.72
CA HIS A 704 56.31 -2.68 -40.40
C HIS A 704 55.87 -2.53 -41.86
N ASN A 705 54.71 -3.09 -42.22
CA ASN A 705 54.16 -2.98 -43.56
C ASN A 705 53.50 -1.62 -43.75
N HIS A 706 53.83 -0.95 -44.85
CA HIS A 706 53.11 0.24 -45.27
C HIS A 706 51.80 -0.17 -45.96
N VAL A 707 50.67 0.35 -45.50
CA VAL A 707 49.35 0.08 -46.08
C VAL A 707 48.88 1.35 -46.79
N TYR A 708 48.85 1.34 -48.12
CA TYR A 708 48.47 2.50 -48.92
C TYR A 708 46.99 2.86 -48.80
N GLY A 709 46.15 1.88 -48.46
CA GLY A 709 44.72 2.07 -48.27
C GLY A 709 43.94 0.77 -48.38
N ALA A 710 42.62 0.89 -48.41
CA ALA A 710 41.72 -0.25 -48.48
C ALA A 710 40.85 -0.26 -49.74
N LEU A 711 40.54 -1.46 -50.21
CA LEU A 711 39.61 -1.78 -51.28
C LEU A 711 38.38 -2.46 -50.70
N VAL A 712 37.19 -1.91 -50.93
CA VAL A 712 35.94 -2.55 -50.50
C VAL A 712 35.35 -3.30 -51.69
N THR A 713 35.26 -4.63 -51.60
CA THR A 713 34.84 -5.51 -52.69
C THR A 713 33.45 -6.08 -52.50
N LYS A 714 32.86 -6.57 -53.60
CA LYS A 714 31.52 -7.15 -53.66
C LYS A 714 30.43 -6.21 -53.15
N LEU A 715 30.56 -4.92 -53.44
CA LEU A 715 29.57 -3.94 -53.05
C LEU A 715 28.26 -4.17 -53.81
N ASP A 716 27.17 -4.36 -53.08
CA ASP A 716 25.82 -4.37 -53.63
C ASP A 716 25.34 -2.93 -53.77
N VAL A 717 25.42 -2.40 -54.99
CA VAL A 717 25.09 -0.99 -55.31
C VAL A 717 23.62 -0.67 -55.05
N GLU A 718 22.72 -1.67 -55.11
CA GLU A 718 21.29 -1.46 -54.83
C GLU A 718 21.00 -1.37 -53.32
N ARG A 719 21.83 -2.01 -52.49
CA ARG A 719 21.69 -2.03 -51.03
C ARG A 719 22.58 -1.04 -50.29
N ALA A 720 23.62 -0.52 -50.94
CA ALA A 720 24.59 0.41 -50.37
C ALA A 720 24.02 1.83 -50.16
N GLY A 721 22.91 1.98 -49.43
CA GLY A 721 22.36 3.25 -48.93
C GLY A 721 21.92 4.27 -50.01
N GLN A 722 20.92 5.09 -49.70
CA GLN A 722 20.50 6.17 -50.62
C GLN A 722 21.64 7.18 -50.89
N ASP A 723 22.53 7.39 -49.91
CA ASP A 723 23.59 8.41 -49.98
C ASP A 723 24.79 8.02 -50.85
N TYR A 724 25.15 6.73 -50.90
CA TYR A 724 26.22 6.23 -51.78
C TYR A 724 25.66 5.81 -53.14
N GLY A 725 24.46 5.20 -53.19
CA GLY A 725 23.81 4.82 -54.44
C GLY A 725 23.54 6.00 -55.40
N LEU A 726 23.15 7.17 -54.88
CA LEU A 726 22.96 8.39 -55.69
C LEU A 726 24.28 8.95 -56.25
N ASN A 727 25.37 8.93 -55.45
CA ASN A 727 26.68 9.41 -55.88
C ASN A 727 27.38 8.43 -56.84
N TYR A 728 27.25 7.13 -56.61
CA TYR A 728 27.82 6.08 -57.45
C TYR A 728 27.08 5.97 -58.80
N ALA A 729 25.75 6.06 -58.81
CA ALA A 729 24.97 6.10 -60.05
C ALA A 729 25.23 7.38 -60.87
N GLY A 730 25.51 8.51 -60.22
CA GLY A 730 25.86 9.76 -60.90
C GLY A 730 27.24 9.73 -61.56
N TYR A 731 28.23 9.10 -60.92
CA TYR A 731 29.63 9.10 -61.39
C TYR A 731 29.88 8.15 -62.58
N TYR A 732 29.20 6.99 -62.63
CA TYR A 732 29.36 5.99 -63.69
C TYR A 732 28.31 6.07 -64.82
N SER A 733 27.28 6.91 -64.69
CA SER A 733 26.30 7.17 -65.76
C SER A 733 26.87 8.00 -66.93
N TYR A 734 28.01 8.66 -66.74
CA TYR A 734 28.57 9.58 -67.75
C TYR A 734 29.33 8.91 -68.91
N GLY A 735 29.59 7.59 -68.88
CA GLY A 735 30.42 6.89 -69.87
C GLY A 735 29.70 5.97 -70.86
N GLY A 736 28.38 5.75 -70.71
CA GLY A 736 27.67 4.66 -71.38
C GLY A 736 27.25 4.87 -72.85
N ASP A 737 27.30 6.10 -73.39
CA ASP A 737 26.57 6.45 -74.62
C ASP A 737 27.43 6.73 -75.87
N SER A 738 28.67 6.24 -75.93
CA SER A 738 29.49 6.35 -77.16
C SER A 738 30.01 5.00 -77.65
N ALA A 739 29.08 4.13 -78.04
CA ALA A 739 29.38 3.00 -78.92
C ALA A 739 29.69 3.53 -80.34
N PHE A 740 30.96 3.44 -80.76
CA PHE A 740 31.35 3.60 -82.16
C PHE A 740 30.73 2.46 -82.99
N PRO A 741 30.10 2.75 -84.15
CA PRO A 741 29.47 1.71 -84.96
C PRO A 741 30.51 0.83 -85.66
N GLU A 742 30.43 -0.48 -85.44
CA GLU A 742 31.13 -1.50 -86.23
C GLU A 742 30.78 -1.39 -87.72
N ALA A 743 31.82 -1.21 -88.55
CA ALA A 743 31.70 -1.31 -89.98
C ALA A 743 31.45 -2.78 -90.39
N LYS A 744 30.23 -3.07 -90.86
CA LYS A 744 29.90 -4.31 -91.56
C LYS A 744 30.70 -4.39 -92.87
N LEU A 745 31.65 -5.33 -92.94
CA LEU A 745 32.15 -5.86 -94.20
C LEU A 745 31.04 -6.66 -94.86
N SER A 746 30.54 -6.17 -96.00
CA SER A 746 29.61 -6.89 -96.86
C SER A 746 30.34 -7.98 -97.63
N SER A 747 29.90 -9.23 -97.46
CA SER A 747 30.15 -10.31 -98.41
C SER A 747 29.28 -10.11 -99.66
N SER A 748 29.93 -9.93 -100.80
CA SER A 748 29.43 -10.25 -102.15
C SER A 748 30.56 -10.90 -102.91
#